data_AF-A0A7T1MN38-F1
#
_entry.id   AF-A0A7T1MN38-F1
#
_cell.length_a   1.000
_cell.length_b   1.000
_cell.length_c   1.000
_cell.angle_alpha   90.00
_cell.angle_beta   90.00
_cell.angle_gamma   90.00
#
_symmetry.space_group_name_H-M   'P 1'
#
loop_
_entity.id
_entity.type
_entity.pdbx_description
1 polymer ?
#
loop_
_entity_poly.entity_id
_entity_poly.type
_entity_poly.pdbx_seq_one_letter_code
_entity_poly.pdbx_strand_id
1 'polypeptide(L)'
;MSPLRCHLLIGPPASGKSTLAMTLQELLSGSGSQPVVLSTDAIRKELYGNPAAQGSWNEIGVVLFDRLKRAVESDMPAIIDATHARRPWRLGITQQLELPRPVEWVGWWLRTPLEICQKWNKNNDRALQVSDDQLKQYYDDLKAGDFGPSDHEGFATLIELDPSSFSSDSLMHEISEILSGLPKRISGDRNHTSKYKLHRYSRLLDLERLFYLIRLLSRFPGLKATDDQSAQELRELYGTFPLSEDPAERAAGLLRHHGVCYADVEHLREDLAWLQQQGFMESISIRSEVIPPEADEKVKACLGCRPPSANSKVFVRIMTLIRHVLQNPLDHDRDAAHVEQIYIGGKQIGERGTRMPLNVHLVQQLKDVKGSYEAGRILRGKDRRWASGESQTLLKDLAKLKPYGLFPVRPARNGYALGTALLTMPRLLELHALVKQVADRLADPSAQDLLKDFTTRLQWAGYEIDDETPPVRAYANRSIVGRDYAPPGSLGVAQHAERLEEAILKGYRVELQQYEDAALFEGQSQAINTITAWPLQLLFHNIGWYLAYEEYWPDDKPGLITTQRLDRLHLRKVVTQVAPLGKEHRQQSWKRLERLLDYCGGIFFGRDRDAQLTLCSDDEDTRRSQLVKLRFRCEGWVFKFLREGVDRFPLECTRFSKPLPSDTWTHRKMINATLEPIEGDSHPYPVEFDLPGWTIGTGLKDGDVDLKRWLFGFDDGIVIEEPRAFLERRLRSAQEVLRVHGAYH
;
A
#
# COMPACT_ATOMS: atom_id res chain seq x y z
N MET A 1 -40.67 0.85 29.18
CA MET A 1 -40.33 0.43 30.56
C MET A 1 -39.21 1.31 31.07
N SER A 2 -39.18 1.62 32.38
CA SER A 2 -38.03 2.30 32.99
C SER A 2 -36.77 1.43 32.88
N PRO A 3 -35.57 2.01 32.79
CA PRO A 3 -34.33 1.23 32.84
C PRO A 3 -34.21 0.45 34.15
N LEU A 4 -33.85 -0.83 34.07
CA LEU A 4 -33.53 -1.63 35.24
C LEU A 4 -32.06 -1.41 35.61
N ARG A 5 -31.76 -1.05 36.85
CA ARG A 5 -30.37 -0.82 37.29
C ARG A 5 -29.72 -2.16 37.66
N CYS A 6 -28.58 -2.46 37.04
CA CYS A 6 -27.79 -3.66 37.34
C CYS A 6 -26.35 -3.27 37.68
N HIS A 7 -25.65 -4.15 38.40
CA HIS A 7 -24.32 -3.89 38.94
C HIS A 7 -23.31 -4.90 38.40
N LEU A 8 -22.20 -4.40 37.87
CA LEU A 8 -21.09 -5.22 37.35
C LEU A 8 -19.85 -5.02 38.25
N LEU A 9 -19.37 -6.08 38.89
CA LEU A 9 -18.18 -6.01 39.74
C LEU A 9 -16.92 -6.23 38.92
N ILE A 10 -15.89 -5.42 39.12
CA ILE A 10 -14.67 -5.41 38.32
C ILE A 10 -13.48 -5.42 39.27
N GLY A 11 -12.61 -6.43 39.19
CA GLY A 11 -11.45 -6.50 40.07
C GLY A 11 -10.72 -7.84 39.98
N PRO A 12 -9.42 -7.88 40.30
CA PRO A 12 -8.63 -9.11 40.24
C PRO A 12 -9.18 -10.16 41.22
N PRO A 13 -8.85 -11.45 41.07
CA PRO A 13 -9.16 -12.46 42.09
C PRO A 13 -8.70 -11.98 43.48
N ALA A 14 -9.48 -12.28 44.52
CA ALA A 14 -9.21 -11.84 45.89
C ALA A 14 -9.29 -10.32 46.13
N SER A 15 -9.98 -9.52 45.31
CA SER A 15 -10.14 -8.09 45.57
C SER A 15 -11.28 -7.72 46.53
N GLY A 16 -12.07 -8.68 47.00
CA GLY A 16 -13.26 -8.42 47.83
C GLY A 16 -14.60 -8.27 47.07
N LYS A 17 -14.66 -8.70 45.80
CA LYS A 17 -15.90 -8.61 44.98
C LYS A 17 -17.09 -9.34 45.61
N SER A 18 -16.92 -10.59 46.03
CA SER A 18 -18.02 -11.36 46.61
C SER A 18 -18.54 -10.74 47.92
N THR A 19 -17.65 -10.15 48.73
CA THR A 19 -18.03 -9.34 49.90
C THR A 19 -18.89 -8.14 49.49
N LEU A 20 -18.43 -7.36 48.49
CA LEU A 20 -19.19 -6.24 47.95
C LEU A 20 -20.54 -6.70 47.36
N ALA A 21 -20.60 -7.84 46.69
CA ALA A 21 -21.82 -8.40 46.11
C ALA A 21 -22.88 -8.66 47.19
N MET A 22 -22.48 -9.26 48.32
CA MET A 22 -23.36 -9.53 49.46
C MET A 22 -23.84 -8.23 50.10
N THR A 23 -22.94 -7.28 50.34
CA THR A 23 -23.32 -5.97 50.90
C THR A 23 -24.28 -5.20 49.98
N LEU A 24 -24.05 -5.21 48.67
CA LEU A 24 -24.95 -4.62 47.70
C LEU A 24 -26.32 -5.33 47.70
N GLN A 25 -26.33 -6.66 47.77
CA GLN A 25 -27.57 -7.43 47.81
C GLN A 25 -28.40 -7.06 49.04
N GLU A 26 -27.78 -6.96 50.22
CA GLU A 26 -28.44 -6.59 51.48
C GLU A 26 -29.01 -5.17 51.42
N LEU A 27 -28.20 -4.18 51.05
CA LEU A 27 -28.62 -2.78 50.98
C LEU A 27 -29.74 -2.54 49.96
N LEU A 28 -29.65 -3.16 48.79
CA LEU A 28 -30.67 -3.04 47.74
C LEU A 28 -31.96 -3.79 48.13
N SER A 29 -31.86 -4.92 48.83
CA SER A 29 -33.03 -5.63 49.36
C SER A 29 -33.79 -4.79 50.39
N GLY A 30 -33.06 -4.09 51.27
CA GLY A 30 -33.64 -3.14 52.24
C GLY A 30 -34.39 -1.96 51.59
N SER A 31 -34.10 -1.65 50.33
CA SER A 31 -34.74 -0.57 49.56
C SER A 31 -36.00 -0.99 48.79
N GLY A 32 -36.46 -2.24 48.96
CA GLY A 32 -37.66 -2.79 48.31
C GLY A 32 -37.42 -3.44 46.94
N SER A 33 -36.16 -3.57 46.51
CA SER A 33 -35.77 -4.36 45.33
C SER A 33 -35.49 -5.82 45.72
N GLN A 34 -35.53 -6.76 44.78
CA GLN A 34 -35.04 -8.14 45.01
C GLN A 34 -33.86 -8.46 44.07
N PRO A 35 -32.65 -8.02 44.42
CA PRO A 35 -31.47 -8.24 43.58
C PRO A 35 -31.00 -9.71 43.59
N VAL A 36 -30.60 -10.20 42.42
CA VAL A 36 -30.02 -11.53 42.23
C VAL A 36 -28.52 -11.42 42.01
N VAL A 37 -27.73 -12.14 42.83
CA VAL A 37 -26.28 -12.25 42.65
C VAL A 37 -25.95 -13.39 41.69
N LEU A 38 -25.30 -13.07 40.58
CA LEU A 38 -24.84 -14.00 39.56
C LEU A 38 -23.32 -14.15 39.64
N SER A 39 -22.86 -15.20 40.33
CA SER A 39 -21.44 -15.47 40.52
C SER A 39 -20.91 -16.52 39.54
N THR A 40 -19.78 -16.23 38.88
CA THR A 40 -19.12 -17.22 38.01
C THR A 40 -18.58 -18.41 38.78
N ASP A 41 -18.21 -18.26 40.06
CA ASP A 41 -17.74 -19.36 40.90
C ASP A 41 -18.88 -20.33 41.26
N ALA A 42 -20.08 -19.80 41.49
CA ALA A 42 -21.29 -20.61 41.69
C ALA A 42 -21.64 -21.40 40.41
N ILE A 43 -21.55 -20.76 39.23
CA ILE A 43 -21.79 -21.41 37.94
C ILE A 43 -20.73 -22.49 37.67
N ARG A 44 -19.45 -22.25 38.00
CA ARG A 44 -18.40 -23.28 37.89
C ARG A 44 -18.66 -24.47 38.79
N LYS A 45 -19.07 -24.24 40.04
CA LYS A 45 -19.42 -25.31 40.97
C LYS A 45 -20.58 -26.16 40.45
N GLU A 46 -21.56 -25.55 39.81
CA GLU A 46 -22.69 -26.25 39.20
C GLU A 46 -22.28 -27.06 37.96
N LEU A 47 -21.53 -26.45 37.04
CA LEU A 47 -21.13 -27.08 35.78
C LEU A 47 -20.06 -28.17 35.96
N TYR A 48 -19.11 -27.96 36.86
CA TYR A 48 -17.90 -28.79 36.97
C TYR A 48 -17.74 -29.43 38.36
N GLY A 49 -18.69 -29.24 39.28
CA GLY A 49 -18.61 -29.73 40.66
C GLY A 49 -17.62 -28.97 41.57
N ASN A 50 -16.78 -28.11 41.01
CA ASN A 50 -15.74 -27.36 41.72
C ASN A 50 -15.69 -25.89 41.27
N PRO A 51 -15.79 -24.90 42.18
CA PRO A 51 -15.65 -23.48 41.83
C PRO A 51 -14.27 -23.13 41.24
N ALA A 52 -13.24 -23.97 41.47
CA ALA A 52 -11.88 -23.82 40.94
C ALA A 52 -11.61 -24.54 39.63
N ALA A 53 -12.60 -25.18 39.02
CA ALA A 53 -12.42 -25.78 37.71
C ALA A 53 -12.06 -24.73 36.64
N GLN A 54 -10.99 -24.98 35.89
CA GLN A 54 -10.68 -24.23 34.67
C GLN A 54 -11.60 -24.71 33.55
N GLY A 55 -12.83 -24.20 33.55
CA GLY A 55 -13.81 -24.44 32.49
C GLY A 55 -13.70 -23.46 31.33
N SER A 56 -14.31 -23.78 30.19
CA SER A 56 -14.40 -22.87 29.05
C SER A 56 -15.24 -21.64 29.40
N TRP A 57 -14.73 -20.44 29.12
CA TRP A 57 -15.52 -19.21 29.30
C TRP A 57 -16.80 -19.22 28.46
N ASN A 58 -16.81 -19.90 27.31
CA ASN A 58 -18.02 -20.00 26.49
C ASN A 58 -19.16 -20.72 27.23
N GLU A 59 -18.85 -21.82 27.95
CA GLU A 59 -19.86 -22.60 28.68
C GLU A 59 -20.38 -21.81 29.91
N ILE A 60 -19.46 -21.21 30.68
CA ILE A 60 -19.81 -20.37 31.84
C ILE A 60 -20.62 -19.15 31.40
N GLY A 61 -20.21 -18.51 30.30
CA GLY A 61 -20.84 -17.33 29.73
C GLY A 61 -22.27 -17.59 29.26
N VAL A 62 -22.53 -18.72 28.60
CA VAL A 62 -23.90 -19.11 28.18
C VAL A 62 -24.85 -19.15 29.36
N VAL A 63 -24.47 -19.83 30.45
CA VAL A 63 -25.30 -19.93 31.66
C VAL A 63 -25.46 -18.56 32.33
N LEU A 64 -24.38 -17.78 32.44
CA LEU A 64 -24.42 -16.45 33.04
C LEU A 64 -25.36 -15.51 32.29
N PHE A 65 -25.27 -15.48 30.96
CA PHE A 65 -26.07 -14.59 30.12
C PHE A 65 -27.54 -14.99 30.10
N ASP A 66 -27.84 -16.28 30.07
CA ASP A 66 -29.21 -16.80 30.17
C ASP A 66 -29.86 -16.43 31.52
N ARG A 67 -29.15 -16.61 32.65
CA ARG A 67 -29.63 -16.19 33.97
C ARG A 67 -29.84 -14.69 34.07
N LEU A 68 -28.91 -13.91 33.51
CA LEU A 68 -29.03 -12.46 33.46
C LEU A 68 -30.27 -12.02 32.67
N LYS A 69 -30.52 -12.64 31.50
CA LYS A 69 -31.73 -12.36 30.71
C LYS A 69 -33.01 -12.64 31.50
N ARG A 70 -33.10 -13.80 32.18
CA ARG A 70 -34.27 -14.15 33.02
C ARG A 70 -34.47 -13.18 34.19
N ALA A 71 -33.39 -12.78 34.85
CA ALA A 71 -33.45 -11.81 35.95
C ALA A 71 -34.00 -10.46 35.44
N VAL A 72 -33.48 -9.99 34.31
CA VAL A 72 -33.89 -8.73 33.68
C VAL A 72 -35.34 -8.79 33.18
N GLU A 73 -35.76 -9.91 32.60
CA GLU A 73 -37.16 -10.17 32.20
C GLU A 73 -38.12 -10.11 33.39
N SER A 74 -37.66 -10.62 34.54
CA SER A 74 -38.42 -10.65 35.79
C SER A 74 -38.33 -9.36 36.62
N ASP A 75 -37.78 -8.27 36.06
CA ASP A 75 -37.56 -6.98 36.74
C ASP A 75 -36.70 -7.08 38.02
N MET A 76 -35.80 -8.07 38.09
CA MET A 76 -34.90 -8.27 39.22
C MET A 76 -33.51 -7.69 38.91
N PRO A 77 -33.03 -6.68 39.67
CA PRO A 77 -31.68 -6.15 39.51
C PRO A 77 -30.62 -7.25 39.61
N ALA A 78 -29.71 -7.34 38.65
CA ALA A 78 -28.62 -8.31 38.69
C ALA A 78 -27.34 -7.70 39.27
N ILE A 79 -26.65 -8.45 40.14
CA ILE A 79 -25.29 -8.15 40.62
C ILE A 79 -24.37 -9.23 40.08
N ILE A 80 -23.48 -8.89 39.14
CA ILE A 80 -22.62 -9.87 38.48
C ILE A 80 -21.26 -9.91 39.17
N ASP A 81 -21.01 -11.01 39.88
CA ASP A 81 -19.76 -11.29 40.58
C ASP A 81 -18.83 -12.15 39.71
N ALA A 82 -17.93 -11.46 39.00
CA ALA A 82 -16.83 -12.07 38.29
C ALA A 82 -15.64 -11.11 38.21
N THR A 83 -14.48 -11.59 37.76
CA THR A 83 -13.26 -10.78 37.70
C THR A 83 -13.41 -9.59 36.75
N HIS A 84 -14.00 -9.80 35.57
CA HIS A 84 -14.15 -8.79 34.50
C HIS A 84 -12.88 -7.96 34.20
N ALA A 85 -11.71 -8.59 34.32
CA ALA A 85 -10.41 -7.92 34.20
C ALA A 85 -10.18 -7.31 32.82
N ARG A 86 -10.65 -7.98 31.77
CA ARG A 86 -10.42 -7.59 30.37
C ARG A 86 -11.61 -6.85 29.80
N ARG A 87 -11.35 -5.76 29.06
CA ARG A 87 -12.38 -4.95 28.39
C ARG A 87 -13.39 -5.75 27.54
N PRO A 88 -12.98 -6.73 26.72
CA PRO A 88 -13.93 -7.51 25.91
C PRO A 88 -14.99 -8.25 26.75
N TRP A 89 -14.64 -8.67 27.97
CA TRP A 89 -15.59 -9.34 28.86
C TRP A 89 -16.64 -8.37 29.39
N ARG A 90 -16.23 -7.12 29.66
CA ARG A 90 -17.14 -6.05 30.10
C ARG A 90 -18.05 -5.62 28.96
N LEU A 91 -17.49 -5.34 27.78
CA LEU A 91 -18.26 -4.98 26.57
C LEU A 91 -19.23 -6.08 26.13
N GLY A 92 -18.85 -7.35 26.32
CA GLY A 92 -19.73 -8.50 26.08
C GLY A 92 -21.04 -8.42 26.87
N ILE A 93 -21.00 -7.90 28.11
CA ILE A 93 -22.17 -7.75 28.97
C ILE A 93 -22.87 -6.41 28.75
N THR A 94 -22.12 -5.32 28.66
CA THR A 94 -22.68 -3.97 28.67
C THR A 94 -23.19 -3.51 27.31
N GLN A 95 -22.63 -4.02 26.20
CA GLN A 95 -22.90 -3.51 24.85
C GLN A 95 -23.25 -4.60 23.82
N GLN A 96 -22.73 -5.82 23.96
CA GLN A 96 -23.02 -6.91 23.02
C GLN A 96 -24.31 -7.67 23.39
N LEU A 97 -24.50 -7.99 24.67
CA LEU A 97 -25.63 -8.79 25.13
C LEU A 97 -26.96 -8.06 24.94
N GLU A 98 -27.85 -8.67 24.18
CA GLU A 98 -29.22 -8.19 24.03
C GLU A 98 -30.06 -8.61 25.24
N LEU A 99 -30.65 -7.63 25.92
CA LEU A 99 -31.44 -7.81 27.13
C LEU A 99 -32.92 -7.51 26.86
N PRO A 100 -33.86 -8.21 27.54
CA PRO A 100 -35.30 -8.05 27.31
C PRO A 100 -35.85 -6.63 27.54
N ARG A 101 -35.12 -5.80 28.28
CA ARG A 101 -35.44 -4.39 28.53
C ARG A 101 -34.17 -3.56 28.69
N PRO A 102 -34.25 -2.23 28.59
CA PRO A 102 -33.10 -1.35 28.82
C PRO A 102 -32.53 -1.53 30.23
N VAL A 103 -31.20 -1.65 30.33
CA VAL A 103 -30.47 -1.80 31.59
C VAL A 103 -29.51 -0.64 31.78
N GLU A 104 -29.50 -0.09 33.00
CA GLU A 104 -28.57 0.94 33.45
C GLU A 104 -27.45 0.26 34.25
N TRP A 105 -26.27 0.12 33.65
CA TRP A 105 -25.13 -0.56 34.26
C TRP A 105 -24.34 0.35 35.21
N VAL A 106 -24.18 -0.07 36.45
CA VAL A 106 -23.26 0.53 37.42
C VAL A 106 -22.03 -0.36 37.54
N GLY A 107 -20.87 0.17 37.17
CA GLY A 107 -19.60 -0.55 37.30
C GLY A 107 -18.98 -0.30 38.67
N TRP A 108 -18.52 -1.35 39.34
CA TRP A 108 -17.77 -1.26 40.60
C TRP A 108 -16.35 -1.76 40.39
N TRP A 109 -15.39 -0.85 40.27
CA TRP A 109 -13.98 -1.17 40.08
C TRP A 109 -13.22 -1.19 41.41
N LEU A 110 -12.88 -2.41 41.85
CA LEU A 110 -12.17 -2.64 43.09
C LEU A 110 -10.67 -2.41 42.89
N ARG A 111 -10.15 -1.37 43.54
CA ARG A 111 -8.76 -0.86 43.42
C ARG A 111 -7.83 -1.42 44.51
N THR A 112 -8.23 -2.53 45.13
CA THR A 112 -7.48 -3.21 46.19
C THR A 112 -6.02 -3.43 45.78
N PRO A 113 -5.04 -3.07 46.63
CA PRO A 113 -3.61 -3.29 46.37
C PRO A 113 -3.27 -4.75 46.02
N LEU A 114 -2.29 -4.94 45.14
CA LEU A 114 -1.89 -6.27 44.65
C LEU A 114 -1.46 -7.19 45.79
N GLU A 115 -0.69 -6.64 46.73
CA GLU A 115 -0.15 -7.35 47.89
C GLU A 115 -1.28 -7.84 48.80
N ILE A 116 -2.33 -7.03 48.94
CA ILE A 116 -3.52 -7.39 49.72
C ILE A 116 -4.31 -8.48 49.01
N CYS A 117 -4.49 -8.37 47.68
CA CYS A 117 -5.12 -9.41 46.89
C CYS A 117 -4.35 -10.74 47.03
N GLN A 118 -3.02 -10.74 46.94
CA GLN A 118 -2.20 -11.93 47.13
C GLN A 118 -2.35 -12.52 48.54
N LYS A 119 -2.40 -11.66 49.57
CA LYS A 119 -2.63 -12.09 50.95
C LYS A 119 -4.02 -12.74 51.13
N TRP A 120 -5.07 -12.11 50.61
CA TRP A 120 -6.44 -12.66 50.66
C TRP A 120 -6.60 -13.91 49.79
N ASN A 121 -5.82 -14.03 48.71
CA ASN A 121 -5.80 -15.22 47.86
C ASN A 121 -5.22 -16.45 48.58
N LYS A 122 -4.26 -16.25 49.50
CA LYS A 122 -3.63 -17.31 50.29
C LYS A 122 -4.43 -17.72 51.52
N ASN A 123 -5.58 -17.10 51.78
CA ASN A 123 -6.44 -17.49 52.90
C ASN A 123 -7.10 -18.86 52.62
N ASN A 124 -7.03 -19.76 53.60
CA ASN A 124 -7.54 -21.13 53.50
C ASN A 124 -9.07 -21.21 53.41
N ASP A 125 -9.78 -20.18 53.89
CA ASP A 125 -11.24 -20.12 53.83
C ASP A 125 -11.78 -19.80 52.43
N ARG A 126 -10.89 -19.48 51.47
CA ARG A 126 -11.29 -19.14 50.11
C ARG A 126 -11.38 -20.40 49.24
N ALA A 127 -12.58 -20.65 48.71
CA ALA A 127 -12.85 -21.79 47.84
C ALA A 127 -12.08 -21.77 46.50
N LEU A 128 -11.62 -20.60 46.04
CA LEU A 128 -10.86 -20.43 44.79
C LEU A 128 -9.53 -19.72 45.04
N GLN A 129 -8.43 -20.46 44.98
CA GLN A 129 -7.08 -19.90 44.96
C GLN A 129 -6.53 -19.94 43.52
N VAL A 130 -6.05 -18.80 43.03
CA VAL A 130 -5.37 -18.70 41.73
C VAL A 130 -3.86 -18.56 41.94
N SER A 131 -3.03 -18.85 40.94
CA SER A 131 -1.59 -18.59 41.07
C SER A 131 -1.29 -17.10 41.19
N ASP A 132 -0.20 -16.74 41.88
CA ASP A 132 0.22 -15.35 42.04
C ASP A 132 0.49 -14.69 40.67
N ASP A 133 0.99 -15.44 39.68
CA ASP A 133 1.19 -14.98 38.30
C ASP A 133 -0.13 -14.66 37.59
N GLN A 134 -1.14 -15.54 37.72
CA GLN A 134 -2.45 -15.31 37.11
C GLN A 134 -3.15 -14.11 37.76
N LEU A 135 -3.03 -13.96 39.08
CA LEU A 135 -3.55 -12.82 39.81
C LEU A 135 -2.90 -11.52 39.33
N LYS A 136 -1.56 -11.51 39.23
CA LYS A 136 -0.79 -10.36 38.72
C LYS A 136 -1.19 -10.03 37.28
N GLN A 137 -1.40 -11.02 36.41
CA GLN A 137 -1.87 -10.76 35.04
C GLN A 137 -3.23 -10.05 35.02
N TYR A 138 -4.20 -10.51 35.82
CA TYR A 138 -5.50 -9.83 35.90
C TYR A 138 -5.41 -8.42 36.50
N TYR A 139 -4.50 -8.23 37.45
CA TYR A 139 -4.22 -6.93 38.03
C TYR A 139 -3.63 -5.96 36.99
N ASP A 140 -2.65 -6.43 36.21
CA ASP A 140 -2.00 -5.67 35.15
C ASP A 140 -2.98 -5.37 34.00
N ASP A 141 -3.83 -6.32 33.60
CA ASP A 141 -4.90 -6.14 32.60
C ASP A 141 -5.86 -5.00 33.00
N LEU A 142 -6.19 -4.89 34.29
CA LEU A 142 -7.06 -3.83 34.82
C LEU A 142 -6.35 -2.46 34.90
N LYS A 143 -5.03 -2.46 35.06
CA LYS A 143 -4.21 -1.23 35.10
C LYS A 143 -3.69 -0.79 33.73
N ALA A 144 -3.95 -1.56 32.67
CA ALA A 144 -3.56 -1.20 31.31
C ALA A 144 -4.20 0.14 30.92
N GLY A 145 -3.40 1.21 30.78
CA GLY A 145 -3.91 2.59 30.72
C GLY A 145 -5.07 2.80 29.75
N ASP A 146 -4.91 2.42 28.48
CA ASP A 146 -5.92 2.67 27.44
C ASP A 146 -7.06 1.63 27.40
N PHE A 147 -6.86 0.46 28.04
CA PHE A 147 -7.79 -0.69 28.00
C PHE A 147 -8.40 -1.07 29.37
N GLY A 148 -8.05 -0.34 30.42
CA GLY A 148 -8.62 -0.47 31.75
C GLY A 148 -10.09 -0.06 31.79
N PRO A 149 -10.78 -0.30 32.93
CA PRO A 149 -12.18 0.06 33.11
C PRO A 149 -12.42 1.56 32.85
N SER A 150 -13.37 1.85 31.96
CA SER A 150 -13.84 3.21 31.68
C SER A 150 -15.36 3.22 31.60
N ASP A 151 -15.95 4.33 32.03
CA ASP A 151 -17.37 4.64 31.85
C ASP A 151 -17.85 4.51 30.38
N HIS A 152 -17.01 4.84 29.40
CA HIS A 152 -17.28 4.69 27.96
C HIS A 152 -17.59 3.25 27.52
N GLU A 153 -17.34 2.26 28.37
CA GLU A 153 -17.70 0.86 28.14
C GLU A 153 -19.22 0.60 28.31
N GLY A 154 -20.04 1.65 28.44
CA GLY A 154 -21.49 1.55 28.56
C GLY A 154 -21.98 1.51 30.01
N PHE A 155 -21.15 1.93 30.96
CA PHE A 155 -21.58 2.16 32.33
C PHE A 155 -22.27 3.51 32.43
N ALA A 156 -23.41 3.56 33.10
CA ALA A 156 -24.08 4.80 33.47
C ALA A 156 -23.25 5.60 34.48
N THR A 157 -22.49 4.90 35.32
CA THR A 157 -21.41 5.46 36.14
C THR A 157 -20.44 4.35 36.55
N LEU A 158 -19.17 4.69 36.73
CA LEU A 158 -18.12 3.79 37.19
C LEU A 158 -17.62 4.24 38.55
N ILE A 159 -17.66 3.36 39.54
CA ILE A 159 -17.31 3.63 40.93
C ILE A 159 -15.98 2.94 41.22
N GLU A 160 -14.96 3.72 41.55
CA GLU A 160 -13.71 3.18 42.09
C GLU A 160 -13.83 3.03 43.61
N LEU A 161 -13.49 1.86 44.13
CA LEU A 161 -13.55 1.55 45.56
C LEU A 161 -12.35 0.70 45.96
N ASP A 162 -11.67 1.04 47.06
CA ASP A 162 -10.73 0.13 47.70
C ASP A 162 -11.34 -0.43 48.98
N PRO A 163 -11.94 -1.64 48.96
CA PRO A 163 -12.55 -2.23 50.15
C PRO A 163 -11.54 -2.52 51.26
N SER A 164 -10.24 -2.60 50.97
CA SER A 164 -9.23 -2.85 52.01
C SER A 164 -8.94 -1.64 52.89
N SER A 165 -9.39 -0.45 52.47
CA SER A 165 -9.28 0.79 53.22
C SER A 165 -10.36 0.95 54.31
N PHE A 166 -11.31 0.02 54.41
CA PHE A 166 -12.47 0.11 55.31
C PHE A 166 -12.54 -1.09 56.27
N SER A 167 -13.15 -0.88 57.43
CA SER A 167 -13.65 -1.98 58.26
C SER A 167 -15.01 -2.45 57.71
N SER A 168 -15.50 -3.62 58.12
CA SER A 168 -16.78 -4.16 57.61
C SER A 168 -17.96 -3.19 57.82
N ASP A 169 -18.04 -2.55 58.99
CA ASP A 169 -19.13 -1.61 59.32
C ASP A 169 -18.99 -0.30 58.54
N SER A 170 -17.77 0.22 58.36
CA SER A 170 -17.56 1.45 57.59
C SER A 170 -17.74 1.25 56.09
N LEU A 171 -17.45 0.05 55.58
CA LEU A 171 -17.68 -0.31 54.17
C LEU A 171 -19.17 -0.30 53.82
N MET A 172 -20.03 -0.86 54.67
CA MET A 172 -21.48 -0.82 54.46
C MET A 172 -22.02 0.61 54.41
N HIS A 173 -21.52 1.48 55.30
CA HIS A 173 -21.91 2.88 55.31
C HIS A 173 -21.48 3.61 54.03
N GLU A 174 -20.22 3.45 53.62
CA GLU A 174 -19.69 4.05 52.38
C GLU A 174 -20.50 3.62 51.15
N ILE A 175 -20.80 2.32 51.02
CA ILE A 175 -21.61 1.81 49.89
C ILE A 175 -23.02 2.41 49.91
N SER A 176 -23.64 2.52 51.09
CA SER A 176 -24.95 3.15 51.25
C SER A 176 -24.96 4.62 50.80
N GLU A 177 -23.93 5.39 51.19
CA GLU A 177 -23.77 6.78 50.74
C GLU A 177 -23.60 6.86 49.22
N ILE A 178 -22.75 6.02 48.63
CA ILE A 178 -22.55 5.95 47.17
C ILE A 178 -23.87 5.64 46.46
N LEU A 179 -24.62 4.64 46.92
CA LEU A 179 -25.92 4.23 46.36
C LEU A 179 -26.92 5.40 46.37
N SER A 180 -26.98 6.15 47.47
CA SER A 180 -27.86 7.32 47.60
C SER A 180 -27.52 8.45 46.60
N GLY A 181 -26.23 8.58 46.24
CA GLY A 181 -25.71 9.58 45.31
C GLY A 181 -25.83 9.19 43.83
N LEU A 182 -26.10 7.92 43.50
CA LEU A 182 -26.09 7.43 42.11
C LEU A 182 -27.02 8.21 41.17
N PRO A 183 -28.29 8.50 41.51
CA PRO A 183 -29.19 9.18 40.58
C PRO A 183 -28.64 10.53 40.11
N LYS A 184 -28.02 11.29 41.02
CA LYS A 184 -27.39 12.58 40.69
C LYS A 184 -26.19 12.39 39.77
N ARG A 185 -25.28 11.46 40.10
CA ARG A 185 -24.09 11.17 39.27
C ARG A 185 -24.47 10.78 37.84
N ILE A 186 -25.36 9.80 37.71
CA ILE A 186 -25.84 9.29 36.41
C ILE A 186 -26.51 10.40 35.59
N SER A 187 -27.32 11.25 36.23
CA SER A 187 -27.95 12.38 35.52
C SER A 187 -26.92 13.39 35.00
N GLY A 188 -25.84 13.65 35.75
CA GLY A 188 -24.75 14.52 35.34
C GLY A 188 -23.99 13.97 34.14
N ASP A 189 -23.61 12.70 34.20
CA ASP A 189 -22.87 12.01 33.14
C ASP A 189 -23.69 11.91 31.84
N ARG A 190 -24.99 11.64 31.95
CA ARG A 190 -25.93 11.59 30.82
C ARG A 190 -26.12 12.97 30.16
N ASN A 191 -26.17 14.04 30.96
CA ASN A 191 -26.29 15.40 30.44
C ASN A 191 -25.09 15.82 29.60
N HIS A 192 -23.88 15.36 29.95
CA HIS A 192 -22.66 15.69 29.20
C HIS A 192 -22.67 15.14 27.77
N THR A 193 -23.23 13.94 27.56
CA THR A 193 -23.26 13.27 26.25
C THR A 193 -24.57 13.51 25.48
N SER A 194 -25.59 14.10 26.09
CA SER A 194 -26.90 14.40 25.49
C SER A 194 -26.84 15.22 24.19
N LYS A 195 -25.79 16.03 24.02
CA LYS A 195 -25.59 16.90 22.85
C LYS A 195 -24.95 16.20 21.65
N TYR A 196 -24.58 14.92 21.78
CA TYR A 196 -23.90 14.20 20.71
C TYR A 196 -24.89 13.85 19.60
N LYS A 197 -24.49 14.15 18.36
CA LYS A 197 -25.14 13.56 17.19
C LYS A 197 -24.60 12.13 17.04
N LEU A 198 -25.41 11.16 17.47
CA LEU A 198 -25.05 9.74 17.48
C LEU A 198 -25.04 9.14 16.07
N HIS A 199 -24.32 8.03 15.93
CA HIS A 199 -24.17 7.23 14.73
C HIS A 199 -23.91 5.76 15.10
N ARG A 200 -23.86 4.84 14.13
CA ARG A 200 -23.68 3.40 14.38
C ARG A 200 -22.48 3.07 15.26
N TYR A 201 -21.32 3.69 15.01
CA TYR A 201 -20.10 3.52 15.82
C TYR A 201 -20.05 4.32 17.14
N SER A 202 -21.19 4.70 17.71
CA SER A 202 -21.24 5.46 18.97
C SER A 202 -21.04 4.61 20.23
N ARG A 203 -21.16 3.28 20.12
CA ARG A 203 -20.76 2.35 21.18
C ARG A 203 -19.26 2.06 21.06
N LEU A 204 -18.57 1.94 22.20
CA LEU A 204 -17.14 1.62 22.20
C LEU A 204 -16.87 0.28 21.52
N LEU A 205 -17.74 -0.71 21.71
CA LEU A 205 -17.66 -2.01 21.04
C LEU A 205 -17.58 -1.90 19.51
N ASP A 206 -18.49 -1.13 18.91
CA ASP A 206 -18.54 -0.95 17.44
C ASP A 206 -17.33 -0.16 16.94
N LEU A 207 -16.90 0.85 17.70
CA LEU A 207 -15.75 1.68 17.35
C LEU A 207 -14.43 0.87 17.39
N GLU A 208 -14.22 0.10 18.45
CA GLU A 208 -13.01 -0.73 18.59
C GLU A 208 -12.99 -1.84 17.54
N ARG A 209 -14.16 -2.47 17.26
CA ARG A 209 -14.30 -3.44 16.15
C ARG A 209 -13.86 -2.83 14.83
N LEU A 210 -14.33 -1.62 14.51
CA LEU A 210 -13.95 -0.91 13.28
C LEU A 210 -12.44 -0.61 13.24
N PHE A 211 -11.84 -0.17 14.35
CA PHE A 211 -10.40 0.10 14.38
C PHE A 211 -9.55 -1.16 14.23
N TYR A 212 -9.94 -2.27 14.88
CA TYR A 212 -9.27 -3.55 14.69
C TYR A 212 -9.41 -4.06 13.25
N LEU A 213 -10.58 -3.90 12.64
CA LEU A 213 -10.81 -4.24 11.24
C LEU A 213 -9.91 -3.42 10.29
N ILE A 214 -9.82 -2.10 10.48
CA ILE A 214 -8.95 -1.23 9.67
C ILE A 214 -7.49 -1.61 9.84
N ARG A 215 -7.05 -1.92 11.07
CA ARG A 215 -5.69 -2.40 11.32
C ARG A 215 -5.43 -3.74 10.60
N LEU A 216 -6.41 -4.62 10.61
CA LEU A 216 -6.28 -5.92 9.96
C LEU A 216 -6.16 -5.76 8.44
N LEU A 217 -7.03 -4.96 7.84
CA LEU A 217 -7.03 -4.68 6.40
C LEU A 217 -5.78 -3.94 5.93
N SER A 218 -5.21 -3.05 6.76
CA SER A 218 -3.98 -2.33 6.40
C SER A 218 -2.74 -3.22 6.42
N ARG A 219 -2.77 -4.35 7.14
CA ARG A 219 -1.68 -5.34 7.17
C ARG A 219 -1.92 -6.51 6.21
N PHE A 220 -3.17 -6.93 6.03
CA PHE A 220 -3.57 -8.05 5.19
C PHE A 220 -4.72 -7.65 4.24
N PRO A 221 -4.42 -6.94 3.14
CA PRO A 221 -5.42 -6.56 2.13
C PRO A 221 -6.22 -7.77 1.63
N GLY A 222 -7.54 -7.59 1.49
CA GLY A 222 -8.46 -8.67 1.06
C GLY A 222 -8.63 -9.82 2.07
N LEU A 223 -7.95 -9.77 3.22
CA LEU A 223 -7.92 -10.84 4.23
C LEU A 223 -7.57 -12.20 3.63
N LYS A 224 -6.71 -12.25 2.61
CA LYS A 224 -6.26 -13.50 1.96
C LYS A 224 -4.82 -13.77 2.34
N ALA A 225 -4.54 -15.00 2.77
CA ALA A 225 -3.23 -15.49 3.17
C ALA A 225 -2.67 -16.36 2.06
N THR A 226 -2.37 -15.74 0.93
CA THR A 226 -2.30 -16.45 -0.35
C THR A 226 -0.86 -16.63 -0.83
N ASP A 227 0.10 -15.99 -0.14
CA ASP A 227 1.51 -16.36 -0.08
C ASP A 227 1.92 -16.98 1.27
N ASP A 228 2.91 -17.87 1.26
CA ASP A 228 3.35 -18.63 2.43
C ASP A 228 3.85 -17.75 3.58
N GLN A 229 4.49 -16.60 3.27
CA GLN A 229 5.00 -15.69 4.29
C GLN A 229 3.88 -14.94 5.02
N SER A 230 2.93 -14.32 4.30
CA SER A 230 1.77 -13.69 4.94
C SER A 230 0.91 -14.73 5.67
N ALA A 231 0.81 -15.96 5.14
CA ALA A 231 0.11 -17.06 5.80
C ALA A 231 0.81 -17.51 7.08
N GLN A 232 2.14 -17.59 7.10
CA GLN A 232 2.91 -17.86 8.30
C GLN A 232 2.75 -16.74 9.32
N GLU A 233 2.87 -15.49 8.90
CA GLU A 233 2.69 -14.32 9.77
C GLU A 233 1.27 -14.26 10.37
N LEU A 234 0.24 -14.54 9.57
CA LEU A 234 -1.14 -14.66 10.04
C LEU A 234 -1.31 -15.82 11.03
N ARG A 235 -0.66 -16.97 10.79
CA ARG A 235 -0.68 -18.11 11.72
C ARG A 235 0.02 -17.80 13.04
N GLU A 236 1.14 -17.08 12.99
CA GLU A 236 1.90 -16.67 14.18
C GLU A 236 1.11 -15.63 15.02
N LEU A 237 0.44 -14.68 14.36
CA LEU A 237 -0.29 -13.62 15.06
C LEU A 237 -1.69 -14.04 15.52
N TYR A 238 -2.38 -14.89 14.76
CA TYR A 238 -3.80 -15.19 14.92
C TYR A 238 -4.15 -16.69 14.81
N GLY A 239 -3.18 -17.60 14.88
CA GLY A 239 -3.44 -19.04 14.88
C GLY A 239 -4.06 -19.59 13.58
N THR A 240 -4.88 -20.65 13.68
CA THR A 240 -5.51 -21.28 12.50
C THR A 240 -6.43 -20.30 11.77
N PHE A 241 -6.09 -20.05 10.51
CA PHE A 241 -6.85 -19.19 9.62
C PHE A 241 -8.18 -19.84 9.22
N PRO A 242 -9.33 -19.15 9.37
CA PRO A 242 -10.60 -19.66 8.87
C PRO A 242 -10.57 -19.76 7.34
N LEU A 243 -10.79 -20.96 6.80
CA LEU A 243 -10.81 -21.28 5.37
C LEU A 243 -12.06 -20.72 4.63
N SER A 244 -12.81 -19.80 5.25
CA SER A 244 -14.01 -19.25 4.63
C SER A 244 -13.68 -18.35 3.44
N GLU A 245 -14.48 -18.45 2.39
CA GLU A 245 -14.43 -17.55 1.25
C GLU A 245 -14.93 -16.14 1.61
N ASP A 246 -15.81 -16.02 2.61
CA ASP A 246 -16.39 -14.75 3.06
C ASP A 246 -15.36 -13.92 3.87
N PRO A 247 -14.94 -12.73 3.40
CA PRO A 247 -14.06 -11.84 4.14
C PRO A 247 -14.56 -11.49 5.55
N ALA A 248 -15.88 -11.40 5.77
CA ALA A 248 -16.45 -11.08 7.08
C ALA A 248 -16.24 -12.21 8.09
N GLU A 249 -16.42 -13.46 7.68
CA GLU A 249 -16.13 -14.64 8.51
C GLU A 249 -14.64 -14.76 8.82
N ARG A 250 -13.78 -14.43 7.85
CA ARG A 250 -12.33 -14.38 8.07
C ARG A 250 -11.95 -13.31 9.08
N ALA A 251 -12.48 -12.09 8.92
CA ALA A 251 -12.30 -11.01 9.88
C ALA A 251 -12.75 -11.42 11.28
N ALA A 252 -13.92 -12.07 11.41
CA ALA A 252 -14.46 -12.52 12.68
C ALA A 252 -13.52 -13.52 13.40
N GLY A 253 -12.98 -14.49 12.66
CA GLY A 253 -12.00 -15.45 13.19
C GLY A 253 -10.76 -14.74 13.75
N LEU A 254 -10.21 -13.78 13.00
CA LEU A 254 -9.00 -13.04 13.38
C LEU A 254 -9.25 -12.07 14.55
N LEU A 255 -10.38 -11.35 14.55
CA LEU A 255 -10.73 -10.41 15.61
C LEU A 255 -11.07 -11.10 16.95
N ARG A 256 -11.41 -12.40 16.93
CA ARG A 256 -11.64 -13.19 18.15
C ARG A 256 -10.45 -13.18 19.11
N HIS A 257 -9.23 -12.98 18.60
CA HIS A 257 -8.01 -12.82 19.42
C HIS A 257 -8.03 -11.56 20.29
N HIS A 258 -8.69 -10.50 19.84
CA HIS A 258 -8.92 -9.30 20.63
C HIS A 258 -10.09 -9.49 21.60
N GLY A 259 -11.03 -10.37 21.27
CA GLY A 259 -12.15 -10.75 22.12
C GLY A 259 -13.33 -11.25 21.30
N VAL A 260 -14.08 -12.22 21.84
CA VAL A 260 -15.24 -12.82 21.15
C VAL A 260 -16.30 -11.78 20.80
N CYS A 261 -16.40 -10.69 21.57
CA CYS A 261 -17.38 -9.63 21.32
C CYS A 261 -17.16 -8.84 20.01
N TYR A 262 -15.94 -8.84 19.46
CA TYR A 262 -15.64 -8.16 18.21
C TYR A 262 -15.86 -9.04 16.97
N ALA A 263 -16.15 -10.33 17.15
CA ALA A 263 -16.24 -11.34 16.09
C ALA A 263 -17.67 -11.53 15.54
N ASP A 264 -18.48 -10.49 15.53
CA ASP A 264 -19.84 -10.51 14.97
C ASP A 264 -19.78 -10.38 13.45
N VAL A 265 -20.06 -11.49 12.74
CA VAL A 265 -19.90 -11.60 11.28
C VAL A 265 -20.79 -10.61 10.54
N GLU A 266 -22.05 -10.46 10.95
CA GLU A 266 -22.99 -9.56 10.27
C GLU A 266 -22.54 -8.11 10.38
N HIS A 267 -22.15 -7.68 11.58
CA HIS A 267 -21.66 -6.32 11.75
C HIS A 267 -20.35 -6.08 11.00
N LEU A 268 -19.44 -7.06 10.96
CA LEU A 268 -18.20 -6.95 10.19
C LEU A 268 -18.47 -6.86 8.69
N ARG A 269 -19.47 -7.56 8.18
CA ARG A 269 -19.89 -7.45 6.77
C ARG A 269 -20.39 -6.05 6.45
N GLU A 270 -21.22 -5.49 7.32
CA GLU A 270 -21.69 -4.10 7.19
C GLU A 270 -20.54 -3.08 7.32
N ASP A 271 -19.57 -3.33 8.21
CA ASP A 271 -18.41 -2.46 8.41
C ASP A 271 -17.49 -2.49 7.18
N LEU A 272 -17.26 -3.66 6.58
CA LEU A 272 -16.52 -3.83 5.32
C LEU A 272 -17.19 -3.09 4.16
N ALA A 273 -18.51 -3.25 4.01
CA ALA A 273 -19.27 -2.55 2.98
C ALA A 273 -19.22 -1.03 3.16
N TRP A 274 -19.31 -0.55 4.39
CA TRP A 274 -19.19 0.88 4.69
C TRP A 274 -17.80 1.43 4.40
N LEU A 275 -16.73 0.71 4.78
CA LEU A 275 -15.35 1.11 4.49
C LEU A 275 -15.11 1.23 2.97
N GLN A 276 -15.61 0.27 2.19
CA GLN A 276 -15.56 0.33 0.72
C GLN A 276 -16.30 1.57 0.21
N GLN A 277 -17.56 1.77 0.62
CA GLN A 277 -18.40 2.89 0.18
C GLN A 277 -17.80 4.26 0.51
N GLN A 278 -17.14 4.39 1.66
CA GLN A 278 -16.52 5.65 2.10
C GLN A 278 -15.11 5.87 1.53
N GLY A 279 -14.66 4.97 0.65
CA GLY A 279 -13.41 5.08 -0.09
C GLY A 279 -12.16 4.73 0.71
N PHE A 280 -12.27 3.95 1.79
CA PHE A 280 -11.09 3.51 2.57
C PHE A 280 -10.25 2.46 1.83
N MET A 281 -10.84 1.80 0.83
CA MET A 281 -10.19 0.77 0.01
C MET A 281 -9.74 1.33 -1.36
N GLU A 282 -9.91 2.62 -1.61
CA GLU A 282 -9.56 3.28 -2.88
C GLU A 282 -8.08 3.68 -2.94
N SER A 283 -7.50 3.60 -4.15
CA SER A 283 -6.11 3.96 -4.46
C SER A 283 -5.83 5.45 -4.49
N ILE A 284 -6.89 6.24 -4.72
CA ILE A 284 -6.81 7.67 -4.94
C ILE A 284 -7.18 8.42 -3.66
N SER A 285 -6.63 9.62 -3.51
CA SER A 285 -6.98 10.52 -2.42
C SER A 285 -8.44 10.95 -2.50
N ILE A 286 -9.27 10.45 -1.59
CA ILE A 286 -10.68 10.80 -1.50
C ILE A 286 -10.85 12.01 -0.58
N ARG A 287 -11.38 13.11 -1.15
CA ARG A 287 -11.61 14.39 -0.44
C ARG A 287 -13.07 14.63 -0.04
N SER A 288 -13.99 13.72 -0.35
CA SER A 288 -15.39 13.82 0.09
C SER A 288 -15.51 13.71 1.62
N GLU A 289 -16.56 14.27 2.21
CA GLU A 289 -16.85 14.11 3.65
C GLU A 289 -17.06 12.63 3.99
N VAL A 290 -16.51 12.15 5.12
CA VAL A 290 -16.86 10.84 5.65
C VAL A 290 -18.25 10.91 6.28
N ILE A 291 -19.16 10.04 5.86
CA ILE A 291 -20.54 10.01 6.35
C ILE A 291 -20.72 8.75 7.21
N PRO A 292 -20.85 8.88 8.54
CA PRO A 292 -21.09 7.73 9.40
C PRO A 292 -22.54 7.22 9.21
N PRO A 293 -22.80 5.91 9.32
CA PRO A 293 -24.15 5.37 9.27
C PRO A 293 -24.98 5.87 10.44
N GLU A 294 -26.30 5.95 10.26
CA GLU A 294 -27.20 6.39 11.33
C GLU A 294 -27.14 5.47 12.56
N ALA A 295 -27.48 6.01 13.73
CA ALA A 295 -27.53 5.24 14.96
C ALA A 295 -28.69 4.24 14.92
N ASP A 296 -28.37 2.96 15.09
CA ASP A 296 -29.35 1.88 15.20
C ASP A 296 -30.03 1.86 16.59
N GLU A 297 -31.00 0.96 16.76
CA GLU A 297 -31.72 0.79 18.01
C GLU A 297 -30.80 0.31 19.16
N LYS A 298 -29.72 -0.43 18.87
CA LYS A 298 -28.77 -0.90 19.88
C LYS A 298 -27.97 0.27 20.47
N VAL A 299 -27.56 1.23 19.64
CA VAL A 299 -26.91 2.48 20.05
C VAL A 299 -27.82 3.32 20.93
N LYS A 300 -29.12 3.39 20.57
CA LYS A 300 -30.13 4.15 21.33
C LYS A 300 -30.47 3.46 22.66
N ALA A 301 -30.49 2.13 22.68
CA ALA A 301 -30.75 1.33 23.88
C ALA A 301 -29.59 1.36 24.89
N CYS A 302 -28.37 1.69 24.46
CA CYS A 302 -27.23 1.86 25.37
C CYS A 302 -27.40 3.11 26.25
N LEU A 303 -27.58 2.89 27.56
CA LEU A 303 -27.86 3.95 28.53
C LEU A 303 -26.63 4.50 29.24
N GLY A 304 -25.44 3.93 28.97
CA GLY A 304 -24.19 4.35 29.60
C GLY A 304 -23.52 5.56 28.97
N CYS A 305 -22.40 5.97 29.58
CA CYS A 305 -21.47 6.93 29.02
C CYS A 305 -20.94 6.47 27.67
N ARG A 306 -20.60 7.44 26.81
CA ARG A 306 -20.15 7.20 25.44
C ARG A 306 -18.79 7.86 25.22
N PRO A 307 -17.90 7.25 24.43
CA PRO A 307 -16.62 7.86 24.11
C PRO A 307 -16.81 9.20 23.37
N PRO A 308 -15.83 10.12 23.39
CA PRO A 308 -15.93 11.40 22.66
C PRO A 308 -16.19 11.25 21.17
N SER A 309 -15.74 10.13 20.57
CA SER A 309 -15.98 9.76 19.18
C SER A 309 -17.41 9.32 18.89
N ALA A 310 -18.28 9.17 19.89
CA ALA A 310 -19.73 9.00 19.66
C ALA A 310 -20.39 10.28 19.15
N ASN A 311 -19.71 11.43 19.28
CA ASN A 311 -20.09 12.63 18.56
C ASN A 311 -19.65 12.52 17.10
N SER A 312 -20.60 12.59 16.17
CA SER A 312 -20.34 12.47 14.74
C SER A 312 -19.21 13.39 14.24
N LYS A 313 -19.08 14.61 14.78
CA LYS A 313 -18.00 15.53 14.35
C LYS A 313 -16.61 14.99 14.69
N VAL A 314 -16.45 14.39 15.87
CA VAL A 314 -15.18 13.81 16.30
C VAL A 314 -14.89 12.54 15.51
N PHE A 315 -15.92 11.71 15.26
CA PHE A 315 -15.80 10.51 14.44
C PHE A 315 -15.35 10.84 13.02
N VAL A 316 -16.05 11.75 12.32
CA VAL A 316 -15.73 12.14 10.94
C VAL A 316 -14.29 12.63 10.83
N ARG A 317 -13.84 13.45 11.78
CA ARG A 317 -12.46 13.95 11.81
C ARG A 317 -11.43 12.82 11.95
N ILE A 318 -11.62 11.92 12.91
CA ILE A 318 -10.74 10.77 13.14
C ILE A 318 -10.69 9.86 11.90
N MET A 319 -11.85 9.54 11.33
CA MET A 319 -11.95 8.67 10.17
C MET A 319 -11.35 9.31 8.91
N THR A 320 -11.49 10.62 8.75
CA THR A 320 -10.84 11.38 7.66
C THR A 320 -9.32 11.32 7.78
N LEU A 321 -8.77 11.46 8.99
CA LEU A 321 -7.33 11.30 9.23
C LEU A 321 -6.85 9.90 8.86
N ILE A 322 -7.56 8.85 9.31
CA ILE A 322 -7.23 7.45 8.99
C ILE A 322 -7.24 7.24 7.48
N ARG A 323 -8.30 7.69 6.77
CA ARG A 323 -8.41 7.54 5.31
C ARG A 323 -7.26 8.23 4.57
N HIS A 324 -6.91 9.45 4.99
CA HIS A 324 -5.80 10.18 4.38
C HIS A 324 -4.46 9.47 4.55
N VAL A 325 -4.17 8.92 5.74
CA VAL A 325 -2.91 8.19 5.97
C VAL A 325 -2.87 6.86 5.21
N LEU A 326 -4.01 6.17 5.03
CA LEU A 326 -4.08 4.97 4.17
C LEU A 326 -3.70 5.30 2.72
N GLN A 327 -4.18 6.44 2.21
CA GLN A 327 -4.02 6.82 0.80
C GLN A 327 -2.70 7.57 0.52
N ASN A 328 -2.16 8.26 1.53
CA ASN A 328 -0.95 9.07 1.42
C ASN A 328 0.02 8.72 2.56
N PRO A 329 0.60 7.50 2.57
CA PRO A 329 1.59 7.14 3.57
C PRO A 329 2.82 8.05 3.43
N LEU A 330 3.35 8.51 4.57
CA LEU A 330 4.53 9.37 4.64
C LEU A 330 4.43 10.68 3.83
N ASP A 331 3.23 11.27 3.80
CA ASP A 331 2.93 12.55 3.16
C ASP A 331 3.54 13.75 3.92
N HIS A 332 4.88 13.83 3.98
CA HIS A 332 5.59 15.01 4.46
C HIS A 332 7.04 15.05 3.95
N ASP A 333 7.26 15.87 2.92
CA ASP A 333 8.60 16.21 2.45
C ASP A 333 9.24 17.29 3.35
N ARG A 334 10.17 16.85 4.21
CA ARG A 334 10.90 17.72 5.14
C ARG A 334 11.85 18.70 4.46
N ASP A 335 12.25 18.43 3.23
CA ASP A 335 13.25 19.23 2.51
C ASP A 335 12.61 20.19 1.50
N ALA A 336 11.34 19.99 1.13
CA ALA A 336 10.56 20.96 0.35
C ALA A 336 9.75 21.96 1.22
N ALA A 337 9.27 21.54 2.40
CA ALA A 337 8.32 22.32 3.20
C ALA A 337 8.98 23.37 4.12
N HIS A 338 9.22 24.57 3.60
CA HIS A 338 9.73 25.71 4.37
C HIS A 338 8.58 26.64 4.77
N VAL A 339 8.46 26.93 6.06
CA VAL A 339 7.51 27.93 6.56
C VAL A 339 8.22 29.28 6.63
N GLU A 340 7.53 30.37 6.29
CA GLU A 340 8.13 31.70 6.39
C GLU A 340 8.45 32.12 7.84
N GLN A 341 7.83 31.50 8.86
CA GLN A 341 8.08 31.69 10.31
C GLN A 341 7.36 30.60 11.16
N ILE A 342 7.97 30.10 12.24
CA ILE A 342 7.35 29.09 13.15
C ILE A 342 7.41 29.56 14.61
N TYR A 343 6.26 29.53 15.30
CA TYR A 343 6.14 29.84 16.73
C TYR A 343 5.51 28.67 17.52
N ILE A 344 6.17 28.27 18.61
CA ILE A 344 5.74 27.21 19.54
C ILE A 344 5.98 27.75 20.97
N GLY A 345 4.96 27.67 21.82
CA GLY A 345 4.94 28.12 23.22
C GLY A 345 4.91 29.63 23.39
N GLY A 346 4.61 30.40 22.34
CA GLY A 346 4.86 31.84 22.33
C GLY A 346 6.34 32.21 22.16
N LYS A 347 7.22 31.23 21.96
CA LYS A 347 8.61 31.43 21.50
C LYS A 347 8.69 31.23 19.99
N GLN A 348 9.45 32.07 19.32
CA GLN A 348 9.87 31.81 17.94
C GLN A 348 10.79 30.59 17.97
N ILE A 349 10.42 29.54 17.25
CA ILE A 349 11.22 28.31 17.16
C ILE A 349 11.85 28.18 15.77
N GLY A 350 11.38 28.96 14.79
CA GLY A 350 11.93 28.96 13.45
C GLY A 350 11.94 30.33 12.77
N GLU A 351 13.08 30.66 12.17
CA GLU A 351 13.24 31.75 11.20
C GLU A 351 12.74 31.34 9.80
N ARG A 352 12.78 32.28 8.86
CA ARG A 352 12.43 32.05 7.45
C ARG A 352 13.31 30.90 6.91
N GLY A 353 12.67 29.80 6.52
CA GLY A 353 13.36 28.58 6.09
C GLY A 353 13.37 27.44 7.12
N THR A 354 12.64 27.57 8.22
CA THR A 354 12.49 26.47 9.18
C THR A 354 11.48 25.44 8.70
N ARG A 355 11.81 24.16 8.90
CA ARG A 355 11.03 22.99 8.46
C ARG A 355 9.64 22.94 9.10
N MET A 356 8.60 22.70 8.29
CA MET A 356 7.23 22.56 8.78
C MET A 356 7.07 21.35 9.73
N PRO A 357 6.39 21.48 10.88
CA PRO A 357 6.04 20.34 11.72
C PRO A 357 4.97 19.46 11.07
N LEU A 358 5.12 18.13 11.20
CA LEU A 358 4.23 17.14 10.58
C LEU A 358 2.75 17.32 10.93
N ASN A 359 2.43 17.63 12.20
CA ASN A 359 1.05 17.85 12.62
C ASN A 359 0.42 19.08 11.95
N VAL A 360 1.21 20.12 11.70
CA VAL A 360 0.76 21.32 10.98
C VAL A 360 0.53 21.01 9.51
N HIS A 361 1.43 20.23 8.89
CA HIS A 361 1.26 19.76 7.52
C HIS A 361 -0.05 18.98 7.33
N LEU A 362 -0.31 18.00 8.19
CA LEU A 362 -1.51 17.16 8.08
C LEU A 362 -2.79 17.99 8.26
N VAL A 363 -2.84 18.94 9.20
CA VAL A 363 -3.97 19.88 9.31
C VAL A 363 -4.17 20.66 8.01
N GLN A 364 -3.08 21.11 7.37
CA GLN A 364 -3.15 21.84 6.11
C GLN A 364 -3.64 20.99 4.93
N GLN A 365 -3.26 19.70 4.86
CA GLN A 365 -3.75 18.78 3.83
C GLN A 365 -5.23 18.46 4.00
N LEU A 366 -5.68 18.41 5.25
CA LEU A 366 -7.01 17.96 5.63
C LEU A 366 -8.05 19.09 5.69
N LYS A 367 -7.63 20.36 5.65
CA LYS A 367 -8.49 21.54 5.87
C LYS A 367 -9.66 21.67 4.90
N ASP A 368 -9.49 21.18 3.67
CA ASP A 368 -10.49 21.32 2.60
C ASP A 368 -11.51 20.18 2.62
N VAL A 369 -11.29 19.15 3.47
CA VAL A 369 -12.24 18.06 3.68
C VAL A 369 -13.25 18.48 4.76
N LYS A 370 -14.52 18.55 4.39
CA LYS A 370 -15.60 18.93 5.31
C LYS A 370 -15.66 17.96 6.50
N GLY A 371 -15.81 18.51 7.70
CA GLY A 371 -15.84 17.75 8.95
C GLY A 371 -14.46 17.33 9.50
N SER A 372 -13.38 17.73 8.81
CA SER A 372 -12.00 17.48 9.23
C SER A 372 -11.44 18.59 10.14
N TYR A 373 -10.11 18.64 10.30
CA TYR A 373 -9.40 19.70 11.02
C TYR A 373 -9.54 21.03 10.29
N GLU A 374 -9.89 22.10 11.01
CA GLU A 374 -9.94 23.44 10.41
C GLU A 374 -8.52 24.01 10.25
N ALA A 375 -8.22 24.64 9.12
CA ALA A 375 -6.99 25.43 9.02
C ALA A 375 -7.11 26.64 9.94
N GLY A 376 -6.47 26.60 11.11
CA GLY A 376 -6.43 27.78 11.97
C GLY A 376 -5.78 28.95 11.24
N ARG A 377 -6.27 30.17 11.51
CA ARG A 377 -5.71 31.40 10.93
C ARG A 377 -4.21 31.48 11.27
N ILE A 378 -3.35 31.54 10.25
CA ILE A 378 -1.96 31.95 10.40
C ILE A 378 -1.98 33.47 10.67
N LEU A 379 -2.06 33.86 11.94
CA LEU A 379 -2.03 35.27 12.33
C LEU A 379 -0.61 35.81 12.15
N ARG A 380 -0.40 36.65 11.12
CA ARG A 380 0.76 37.52 11.01
C ARG A 380 0.51 38.77 11.87
N GLY A 381 1.08 38.84 13.06
CA GLY A 381 1.01 40.03 13.91
C GLY A 381 1.38 39.76 15.37
N LYS A 382 1.91 40.79 16.05
CA LYS A 382 2.60 40.73 17.36
C LYS A 382 1.80 40.15 18.56
N ASP A 383 0.55 39.72 18.37
CA ASP A 383 -0.26 39.12 19.42
C ASP A 383 -0.27 37.59 19.37
N ARG A 384 0.31 37.04 20.43
CA ARG A 384 0.73 35.67 20.64
C ARG A 384 -0.47 34.74 20.87
N ARG A 385 -0.67 33.77 19.98
CA ARG A 385 -1.15 32.39 20.24
C ARG A 385 -1.06 31.58 18.94
N TRP A 386 -0.21 30.55 18.96
CA TRP A 386 0.09 29.51 17.96
C TRP A 386 -0.81 29.32 16.72
N ALA A 387 -0.20 28.65 15.73
CA ALA A 387 -0.83 27.62 14.90
C ALA A 387 -1.76 26.67 15.72
N SER A 388 -3.02 27.10 15.81
CA SER A 388 -4.30 26.35 15.87
C SER A 388 -4.46 25.24 16.93
N GLY A 389 -5.50 25.33 17.76
CA GLY A 389 -5.99 24.23 18.60
C GLY A 389 -6.16 22.90 17.85
N GLU A 390 -6.44 22.96 16.54
CA GLU A 390 -6.54 21.81 15.63
C GLU A 390 -5.28 20.93 15.58
N SER A 391 -4.09 21.51 15.63
CA SER A 391 -2.83 20.75 15.70
C SER A 391 -2.69 19.94 16.99
N GLN A 392 -3.20 20.46 18.12
CA GLN A 392 -3.24 19.73 19.39
C GLN A 392 -4.36 18.68 19.38
N THR A 393 -5.49 19.00 18.77
CA THR A 393 -6.59 18.07 18.54
C THR A 393 -6.12 16.87 17.73
N LEU A 394 -5.36 17.08 16.65
CA LEU A 394 -4.78 16.02 15.84
C LEU A 394 -3.84 15.12 16.67
N LEU A 395 -2.97 15.70 17.50
CA LEU A 395 -2.10 14.91 18.38
C LEU A 395 -2.89 14.09 19.41
N LYS A 396 -3.98 14.65 19.96
CA LYS A 396 -4.88 13.93 20.87
C LYS A 396 -5.62 12.80 20.15
N ASP A 397 -6.05 13.01 18.92
CA ASP A 397 -6.71 11.98 18.12
C ASP A 397 -5.72 10.85 17.78
N LEU A 398 -4.50 11.17 17.35
CA LEU A 398 -3.44 10.18 17.14
C LEU A 398 -3.13 9.39 18.41
N ALA A 399 -3.05 10.06 19.57
CA ALA A 399 -2.82 9.39 20.86
C ALA A 399 -3.91 8.36 21.17
N LYS A 400 -5.17 8.62 20.82
CA LYS A 400 -6.28 7.66 20.98
C LYS A 400 -6.21 6.47 20.01
N LEU A 401 -5.55 6.62 18.86
CA LEU A 401 -5.47 5.58 17.83
C LEU A 401 -4.26 4.64 18.03
N LYS A 402 -3.21 5.09 18.71
CA LYS A 402 -2.01 4.29 19.03
C LYS A 402 -2.28 2.97 19.75
N PRO A 403 -3.16 2.88 20.77
CA PRO A 403 -3.39 1.64 21.51
C PRO A 403 -3.95 0.52 20.64
N TYR A 404 -4.69 0.88 19.58
CA TYR A 404 -5.22 -0.08 18.61
C TYR A 404 -4.17 -0.60 17.64
N GLY A 405 -2.95 -0.06 17.66
CA GLY A 405 -1.85 -0.45 16.76
C GLY A 405 -2.04 0.02 15.32
N LEU A 406 -2.86 1.05 15.11
CA LEU A 406 -3.00 1.70 13.80
C LEU A 406 -1.69 2.39 13.43
N PHE A 407 -1.15 3.24 14.32
CA PHE A 407 0.10 3.96 14.07
C PHE A 407 1.27 3.38 14.88
N PRO A 408 2.50 3.43 14.35
CA PRO A 408 3.68 3.04 15.10
C PRO A 408 3.88 3.93 16.34
N VAL A 409 4.48 3.36 17.39
CA VAL A 409 4.73 4.04 18.68
C VAL A 409 5.53 5.34 18.47
N ARG A 410 6.48 5.32 17.51
CA ARG A 410 7.25 6.49 17.08
C ARG A 410 6.89 6.82 15.62
N PRO A 411 6.48 8.06 15.32
CA PRO A 411 6.26 8.48 13.93
C PRO A 411 7.55 8.43 13.14
N ALA A 412 7.47 8.07 11.86
CA ALA A 412 8.58 8.24 10.95
C ALA A 412 8.88 9.74 10.80
N ARG A 413 10.12 10.08 10.43
CA ARG A 413 10.52 11.49 10.27
C ARG A 413 9.58 12.23 9.29
N ASN A 414 9.10 11.54 8.26
CA ASN A 414 8.40 12.12 7.12
C ASN A 414 6.91 11.76 7.08
N GLY A 415 6.30 11.35 8.19
CA GLY A 415 4.85 11.14 8.24
C GLY A 415 4.39 9.91 9.02
N TYR A 416 3.12 9.57 8.84
CA TYR A 416 2.52 8.34 9.33
C TYR A 416 2.30 7.38 8.17
N ALA A 417 2.33 6.08 8.47
CA ALA A 417 1.90 5.01 7.57
C ALA A 417 1.09 4.01 8.39
N LEU A 418 0.16 3.32 7.73
CA LEU A 418 -0.65 2.25 8.31
C LEU A 418 -0.25 0.93 7.65
N GLY A 419 0.09 -0.08 8.45
CA GLY A 419 0.57 -1.38 7.94
C GLY A 419 1.93 -1.28 7.25
N THR A 420 2.06 -1.94 6.09
CA THR A 420 3.28 -1.99 5.27
C THR A 420 3.27 -0.99 4.10
N ALA A 421 2.26 -0.12 4.03
CA ALA A 421 2.14 0.88 2.97
C ALA A 421 3.26 1.92 3.05
N LEU A 422 4.27 1.79 2.19
CA LEU A 422 5.39 2.73 2.06
C LEU A 422 5.26 3.68 0.87
N LEU A 423 4.47 3.28 -0.13
CA LEU A 423 4.28 3.99 -1.37
C LEU A 423 2.78 4.20 -1.60
N THR A 424 2.43 5.32 -2.25
CA THR A 424 1.07 5.53 -2.73
C THR A 424 0.77 4.53 -3.85
N MET A 425 -0.50 4.23 -4.07
CA MET A 425 -0.90 3.25 -5.08
C MET A 425 -0.44 3.62 -6.52
N PRO A 426 -0.47 4.90 -6.96
CA PRO A 426 0.16 5.30 -8.23
C PRO A 426 1.66 4.97 -8.32
N ARG A 427 2.41 5.09 -7.22
CA ARG A 427 3.83 4.72 -7.16
C ARG A 427 4.03 3.20 -7.14
N LEU A 428 3.09 2.44 -6.60
CA LEU A 428 3.10 0.99 -6.68
C LEU A 428 2.81 0.48 -8.09
N LEU A 429 1.88 1.10 -8.83
CA LEU A 429 1.68 0.79 -10.27
C LEU A 429 2.91 1.14 -11.09
N GLU A 430 3.56 2.28 -10.81
CA GLU A 430 4.81 2.64 -11.44
C GLU A 430 5.89 1.58 -11.14
N LEU A 431 6.05 1.17 -9.89
CA LEU A 431 6.99 0.12 -9.52
C LEU A 431 6.66 -1.23 -10.18
N HIS A 432 5.37 -1.59 -10.28
CA HIS A 432 4.92 -2.80 -10.96
C HIS A 432 5.31 -2.77 -12.45
N ALA A 433 5.05 -1.65 -13.13
CA ALA A 433 5.46 -1.44 -14.50
C ALA A 433 6.99 -1.56 -14.68
N LEU A 434 7.77 -1.05 -13.72
CA LEU A 434 9.24 -1.17 -13.73
C LEU A 434 9.69 -2.62 -13.58
N VAL A 435 9.13 -3.35 -12.63
CA VAL A 435 9.44 -4.77 -12.40
C VAL A 435 9.02 -5.61 -13.61
N LYS A 436 7.86 -5.32 -14.22
CA LYS A 436 7.36 -5.98 -15.43
C LYS A 436 8.37 -5.89 -16.56
N GLN A 437 8.90 -4.70 -16.80
CA GLN A 437 9.90 -4.51 -17.83
C GLN A 437 11.22 -5.20 -17.54
N VAL A 438 11.67 -5.25 -16.29
CA VAL A 438 12.89 -5.98 -15.92
C VAL A 438 12.67 -7.48 -16.14
N ALA A 439 11.53 -8.01 -15.71
CA ALA A 439 11.16 -9.41 -15.88
C ALA A 439 11.02 -9.82 -17.36
N ASP A 440 10.39 -8.99 -18.19
CA ASP A 440 10.10 -9.26 -19.59
C ASP A 440 11.33 -9.03 -20.50
N ARG A 441 12.13 -7.99 -20.24
CA ARG A 441 13.26 -7.61 -21.12
C ARG A 441 14.61 -8.20 -20.75
N LEU A 442 14.86 -8.43 -19.45
CA LEU A 442 16.12 -9.01 -18.98
C LEU A 442 15.99 -10.51 -18.69
N ALA A 443 14.78 -11.07 -18.81
CA ALA A 443 14.46 -12.44 -18.46
C ALA A 443 14.98 -12.86 -17.08
N ASP A 444 15.07 -11.90 -16.14
CA ASP A 444 15.59 -12.14 -14.80
C ASP A 444 14.59 -12.99 -14.01
N PRO A 445 14.93 -14.24 -13.65
CA PRO A 445 14.02 -15.14 -12.95
C PRO A 445 13.54 -14.56 -11.61
N SER A 446 14.39 -13.80 -10.93
CA SER A 446 14.04 -13.18 -9.65
C SER A 446 13.06 -12.02 -9.82
N ALA A 447 13.16 -11.29 -10.94
CA ALA A 447 12.21 -10.25 -11.29
C ALA A 447 10.89 -10.82 -11.83
N GLN A 448 10.90 -11.98 -12.48
CA GLN A 448 9.70 -12.70 -12.92
C GLN A 448 8.88 -13.21 -11.73
N ASP A 449 9.53 -13.82 -10.75
CA ASP A 449 8.88 -14.24 -9.50
C ASP A 449 8.33 -13.03 -8.73
N LEU A 450 9.11 -11.96 -8.61
CA LEU A 450 8.68 -10.73 -7.95
C LEU A 450 7.54 -10.04 -8.70
N LEU A 451 7.54 -10.04 -10.04
CA LEU A 451 6.45 -9.52 -10.86
C LEU A 451 5.17 -10.30 -10.62
N LYS A 452 5.25 -11.63 -10.60
CA LYS A 452 4.10 -12.51 -10.39
C LYS A 452 3.47 -12.24 -9.03
N ASP A 453 4.28 -12.20 -7.97
CA ASP A 453 3.81 -11.87 -6.63
C ASP A 453 3.21 -10.46 -6.56
N PHE A 454 3.85 -9.48 -7.20
CA PHE A 454 3.41 -8.09 -7.15
C PHE A 454 2.09 -7.90 -7.92
N THR A 455 1.96 -8.48 -9.11
CA THR A 455 0.73 -8.51 -9.92
C THR A 455 -0.42 -9.13 -9.13
N THR A 456 -0.17 -10.28 -8.52
CA THR A 456 -1.18 -11.02 -7.76
C THR A 456 -1.63 -10.23 -6.52
N ARG A 457 -0.70 -9.60 -5.79
CA ARG A 457 -1.01 -8.75 -4.63
C ARG A 457 -1.79 -7.49 -5.01
N LEU A 458 -1.52 -6.90 -6.18
CA LEU A 458 -2.28 -5.77 -6.71
C LEU A 458 -3.71 -6.18 -7.11
N GLN A 459 -3.89 -7.36 -7.72
CA GLN A 459 -5.20 -7.92 -8.00
C GLN A 459 -5.99 -8.24 -6.72
N TRP A 460 -5.34 -8.77 -5.67
CA TRP A 460 -5.98 -8.97 -4.35
C TRP A 460 -6.38 -7.66 -3.69
N ALA A 461 -5.66 -6.57 -3.98
CA ALA A 461 -6.02 -5.23 -3.55
C ALA A 461 -7.17 -4.62 -4.40
N GLY A 462 -7.73 -5.36 -5.36
CA GLY A 462 -8.91 -4.98 -6.14
C GLY A 462 -8.60 -4.23 -7.44
N TYR A 463 -7.35 -4.23 -7.90
CA TYR A 463 -6.96 -3.54 -9.13
C TYR A 463 -6.87 -4.50 -10.32
N GLU A 464 -7.62 -4.21 -11.37
CA GLU A 464 -7.42 -4.80 -12.68
C GLU A 464 -6.20 -4.14 -13.33
N ILE A 465 -5.15 -4.93 -13.54
CA ILE A 465 -3.96 -4.51 -14.26
C ILE A 465 -4.29 -4.69 -15.74
N ASP A 466 -4.54 -3.57 -16.42
CA ASP A 466 -4.78 -3.56 -17.85
C ASP A 466 -3.45 -3.73 -18.60
N ASP A 467 -3.27 -4.89 -19.25
CA ASP A 467 -2.07 -5.21 -20.04
C ASP A 467 -1.90 -4.29 -21.26
N GLU A 468 -2.94 -3.51 -21.62
CA GLU A 468 -2.95 -2.62 -22.79
C GLU A 468 -2.38 -1.21 -22.54
N THR A 469 -2.03 -0.85 -21.30
CA THR A 469 -1.49 0.49 -21.01
C THR A 469 0.05 0.46 -21.05
N PRO A 470 0.71 1.10 -22.05
CA PRO A 470 2.16 1.02 -22.18
C PRO A 470 2.86 1.84 -21.07
N PRO A 471 3.94 1.31 -20.48
CA PRO A 471 4.70 2.02 -19.45
C PRO A 471 5.46 3.23 -20.02
N VAL A 472 5.45 4.35 -19.28
CA VAL A 472 6.05 5.64 -19.68
C VAL A 472 7.58 5.61 -19.77
N ARG A 473 8.26 4.69 -19.08
CA ARG A 473 9.72 4.53 -19.09
C ARG A 473 10.11 3.08 -19.13
N ALA A 474 11.18 2.71 -19.84
CA ALA A 474 11.71 1.35 -19.91
C ALA A 474 13.20 1.26 -19.55
N TYR A 475 13.57 0.46 -18.53
CA TYR A 475 14.92 0.43 -17.95
C TYR A 475 15.73 -0.80 -18.37
N ALA A 476 17.00 -0.58 -18.74
CA ALA A 476 18.03 -1.60 -18.86
C ALA A 476 19.42 -1.01 -18.48
N ASN A 477 19.65 -0.77 -17.18
CA ASN A 477 20.95 -0.47 -16.54
C ASN A 477 21.75 0.81 -16.95
N ARG A 478 22.74 1.15 -16.08
CA ARG A 478 23.21 2.50 -15.67
C ARG A 478 23.81 3.42 -16.76
N SER A 479 23.44 4.71 -16.69
CA SER A 479 24.09 5.83 -17.42
C SER A 479 25.51 6.10 -16.91
N ILE A 480 26.47 6.17 -17.85
CA ILE A 480 27.89 6.50 -17.59
C ILE A 480 28.14 8.01 -17.59
N VAL A 481 27.16 8.84 -17.97
CA VAL A 481 27.32 10.30 -17.90
C VAL A 481 27.02 10.78 -16.49
N GLY A 482 28.06 11.29 -15.80
CA GLY A 482 27.92 11.93 -14.50
C GLY A 482 26.93 13.09 -14.58
N ARG A 483 25.99 13.15 -13.63
CA ARG A 483 24.89 14.13 -13.55
C ARG A 483 25.36 15.59 -13.55
N ASP A 484 26.64 15.83 -13.32
CA ASP A 484 27.25 17.15 -13.17
C ASP A 484 27.78 17.75 -14.50
N TYR A 485 27.67 17.04 -15.63
CA TYR A 485 28.23 17.48 -16.93
C TYR A 485 27.19 17.72 -18.05
N ALA A 486 25.89 17.60 -17.77
CA ALA A 486 24.84 17.88 -18.76
C ALA A 486 24.49 19.38 -18.79
N PRO A 487 24.32 20.02 -19.98
CA PRO A 487 23.93 21.42 -20.08
C PRO A 487 22.58 21.70 -19.36
N PRO A 488 22.40 22.85 -18.68
CA PRO A 488 21.21 23.14 -17.84
C PRO A 488 19.84 23.12 -18.54
N GLY A 489 19.79 23.04 -19.87
CA GLY A 489 18.55 22.95 -20.65
C GLY A 489 18.30 21.58 -21.29
N SER A 490 19.16 20.58 -21.03
CA SER A 490 19.10 19.27 -21.67
C SER A 490 17.91 18.45 -21.16
N LEU A 491 17.29 17.65 -22.02
CA LEU A 491 16.21 16.73 -21.62
C LEU A 491 16.67 15.60 -20.68
N GLY A 492 17.96 15.52 -20.36
CA GLY A 492 18.50 14.68 -19.27
C GLY A 492 18.23 15.20 -17.85
N VAL A 493 17.61 16.38 -17.69
CA VAL A 493 17.26 17.00 -16.39
C VAL A 493 15.78 16.76 -16.05
N ALA A 494 15.50 16.33 -14.80
CA ALA A 494 14.20 15.80 -14.35
C ALA A 494 12.96 16.64 -14.70
N GLN A 495 13.04 17.97 -14.61
CA GLN A 495 11.91 18.87 -14.90
C GLN A 495 11.54 18.97 -16.39
N HIS A 496 12.47 18.70 -17.30
CA HIS A 496 12.20 18.73 -18.75
C HIS A 496 11.73 17.37 -19.28
N ALA A 497 12.12 16.27 -18.62
CA ALA A 497 11.61 14.93 -18.89
C ALA A 497 10.11 14.82 -18.62
N GLU A 498 9.61 15.38 -17.50
CA GLU A 498 8.17 15.36 -17.17
C GLU A 498 7.29 16.03 -18.24
N ARG A 499 7.76 17.14 -18.84
CA ARG A 499 7.02 17.87 -19.90
C ARG A 499 6.99 17.10 -21.22
N LEU A 500 8.05 16.35 -21.53
CA LEU A 500 8.10 15.49 -22.71
C LEU A 500 7.25 14.23 -22.52
N GLU A 501 7.27 13.65 -21.32
CA GLU A 501 6.44 12.49 -20.95
C GLU A 501 4.95 12.83 -21.03
N GLU A 502 4.56 14.00 -20.52
CA GLU A 502 3.20 14.51 -20.67
C GLU A 502 2.82 14.70 -22.15
N ALA A 503 3.74 15.18 -22.99
CA ALA A 503 3.51 15.33 -24.42
C ALA A 503 3.34 13.97 -25.13
N ILE A 504 4.10 12.94 -24.77
CA ILE A 504 3.95 11.57 -25.29
C ILE A 504 2.57 11.01 -24.89
N LEU A 505 2.24 11.08 -23.59
CA LEU A 505 0.98 10.57 -23.05
C LEU A 505 -0.24 11.24 -23.69
N LYS A 506 -0.18 12.57 -23.86
CA LYS A 506 -1.29 13.33 -24.43
C LYS A 506 -1.25 13.36 -25.96
N GLY A 507 -0.16 12.90 -26.58
CA GLY A 507 0.10 12.97 -28.03
C GLY A 507 0.16 14.40 -28.53
N TYR A 508 0.78 15.28 -27.75
CA TYR A 508 1.03 16.66 -28.16
C TYR A 508 2.26 16.74 -29.05
N ARG A 509 2.17 17.59 -30.07
CA ARG A 509 3.29 17.91 -30.94
C ARG A 509 4.33 18.70 -30.18
N VAL A 510 5.60 18.44 -30.43
CA VAL A 510 6.73 19.13 -29.81
C VAL A 510 7.61 19.81 -30.84
N GLU A 511 8.21 20.93 -30.45
CA GLU A 511 9.29 21.59 -31.18
C GLU A 511 10.60 21.33 -30.44
N LEU A 512 11.52 20.64 -31.09
CA LEU A 512 12.82 20.23 -30.58
C LEU A 512 13.93 21.03 -31.27
N GLN A 513 14.99 21.38 -30.53
CA GLN A 513 16.19 22.00 -31.06
C GLN A 513 17.42 21.15 -30.71
N GLN A 514 18.36 20.99 -31.64
CA GLN A 514 19.63 20.31 -31.40
C GLN A 514 20.69 21.29 -30.84
N TYR A 515 21.57 20.82 -29.94
CA TYR A 515 22.69 21.61 -29.40
C TYR A 515 23.83 21.78 -30.44
N GLU A 516 24.44 22.97 -30.50
CA GLU A 516 25.48 23.35 -31.48
C GLU A 516 26.81 22.57 -31.35
N ASP A 517 27.17 22.12 -30.14
CA ASP A 517 28.47 21.45 -29.83
C ASP A 517 28.39 19.90 -29.78
N ALA A 518 27.29 19.29 -30.22
CA ALA A 518 27.16 17.84 -30.19
C ALA A 518 28.03 17.18 -31.28
N ALA A 519 28.88 16.22 -30.91
CA ALA A 519 29.66 15.43 -31.87
C ALA A 519 28.74 14.77 -32.91
N LEU A 520 28.79 15.28 -34.14
CA LEU A 520 28.06 14.77 -35.30
C LEU A 520 28.77 13.53 -35.84
N PHE A 521 28.00 12.50 -36.22
CA PHE A 521 28.58 11.44 -37.06
C PHE A 521 28.93 12.04 -38.44
N GLU A 522 30.05 11.65 -39.04
CA GLU A 522 30.49 12.20 -40.32
C GLU A 522 29.39 12.10 -41.38
N GLY A 523 28.90 13.25 -41.86
CA GLY A 523 27.81 13.35 -42.84
C GLY A 523 26.54 14.06 -42.36
N GLN A 524 26.48 14.52 -41.11
CA GLN A 524 25.42 15.42 -40.63
C GLN A 524 25.83 16.88 -40.86
N SER A 525 24.95 17.70 -41.47
CA SER A 525 25.20 19.11 -41.76
C SER A 525 24.84 19.99 -40.55
N GLN A 526 25.65 21.04 -40.29
CA GLN A 526 25.50 22.02 -39.19
C GLN A 526 24.35 23.03 -39.39
N ALA A 527 23.19 22.59 -39.89
CA ALA A 527 22.01 23.46 -39.94
C ALA A 527 21.29 23.38 -38.59
N ILE A 528 21.06 24.53 -37.94
CA ILE A 528 20.24 24.66 -36.73
C ILE A 528 18.80 24.26 -37.10
N ASN A 529 18.51 22.97 -37.00
CA ASN A 529 17.20 22.44 -37.36
C ASN A 529 16.31 22.41 -36.12
N THR A 530 15.33 23.31 -36.10
CA THR A 530 14.16 23.13 -35.23
C THR A 530 13.30 22.05 -35.86
N ILE A 531 13.06 20.96 -35.14
CA ILE A 531 12.30 19.81 -35.61
C ILE A 531 10.93 19.89 -34.97
N THR A 532 9.89 19.87 -35.80
CA THR A 532 8.51 19.70 -35.32
C THR A 532 8.16 18.23 -35.44
N ALA A 533 7.82 17.58 -34.33
CA ALA A 533 7.63 16.14 -34.31
C ALA A 533 6.55 15.70 -33.31
N TRP A 534 6.05 14.48 -33.52
CA TRP A 534 5.23 13.73 -32.60
C TRP A 534 6.13 12.80 -31.77
N PRO A 535 6.29 13.03 -30.46
CA PRO A 535 7.14 12.18 -29.64
C PRO A 535 6.40 10.86 -29.40
N LEU A 536 7.05 9.74 -29.72
CA LEU A 536 6.42 8.41 -29.69
C LEU A 536 6.85 7.60 -28.46
N GLN A 537 8.16 7.50 -28.22
CA GLN A 537 8.69 6.65 -27.16
C GLN A 537 10.10 7.09 -26.75
N LEU A 538 10.45 6.88 -25.47
CA LEU A 538 11.84 6.99 -25.00
C LEU A 538 12.47 5.59 -25.04
N LEU A 539 13.56 5.46 -25.80
CA LEU A 539 14.30 4.21 -26.00
C LEU A 539 15.66 4.32 -25.31
N PHE A 540 16.06 3.31 -24.54
CA PHE A 540 17.43 3.20 -24.05
C PHE A 540 18.20 2.24 -24.95
N HIS A 541 19.35 2.68 -25.47
CA HIS A 541 20.16 1.88 -26.40
C HIS A 541 21.65 2.08 -26.15
N ASN A 542 22.36 0.98 -25.89
CA ASN A 542 23.79 0.87 -25.57
C ASN A 542 24.29 1.73 -24.40
N ILE A 543 24.32 3.05 -24.55
CA ILE A 543 25.01 3.99 -23.66
C ILE A 543 24.18 5.24 -23.31
N GLY A 544 22.93 5.33 -23.75
CA GLY A 544 22.13 6.53 -23.51
C GLY A 544 20.65 6.41 -23.90
N TRP A 545 19.90 7.45 -23.52
CA TRP A 545 18.48 7.61 -23.87
C TRP A 545 18.32 8.28 -25.23
N TYR A 546 17.35 7.81 -25.99
CA TYR A 546 16.95 8.32 -27.30
C TYR A 546 15.45 8.61 -27.27
N LEU A 547 15.05 9.72 -27.87
CA LEU A 547 13.66 9.97 -28.20
C LEU A 547 13.40 9.39 -29.59
N ALA A 548 12.51 8.41 -29.68
CA ALA A 548 11.86 8.03 -30.92
C ALA A 548 10.71 8.99 -31.19
N TYR A 549 10.71 9.61 -32.36
CA TYR A 549 9.69 10.55 -32.77
C TYR A 549 9.37 10.39 -34.25
N GLU A 550 8.16 10.78 -34.60
CA GLU A 550 7.70 10.90 -35.98
C GLU A 550 7.73 12.36 -36.41
N GLU A 551 8.43 12.65 -37.51
CA GLU A 551 8.48 14.01 -38.06
C GLU A 551 7.10 14.46 -38.50
N TYR A 552 6.76 15.72 -38.24
CA TYR A 552 5.49 16.28 -38.67
C TYR A 552 5.44 16.39 -40.20
N TRP A 553 4.39 15.83 -40.80
CA TRP A 553 4.12 15.94 -42.23
C TRP A 553 2.75 16.60 -42.49
N PRO A 554 2.61 17.43 -43.54
CA PRO A 554 1.31 18.00 -43.92
C PRO A 554 0.25 16.94 -44.25
N ASP A 555 -1.03 17.30 -44.10
CA ASP A 555 -2.21 16.49 -44.44
C ASP A 555 -2.37 15.18 -43.63
N ASP A 556 -1.87 15.15 -42.39
CA ASP A 556 -2.01 14.03 -41.44
C ASP A 556 -1.46 12.69 -41.97
N LYS A 557 -0.57 12.77 -42.97
CA LYS A 557 0.13 11.62 -43.52
C LYS A 557 1.24 11.16 -42.55
N PRO A 558 1.54 9.86 -42.51
CA PRO A 558 2.63 9.36 -41.67
C PRO A 558 3.96 9.99 -42.08
N GLY A 559 4.69 10.56 -41.13
CA GLY A 559 6.04 11.09 -41.28
C GLY A 559 7.13 10.01 -41.16
N LEU A 560 8.38 10.45 -41.24
CA LEU A 560 9.56 9.62 -41.00
C LEU A 560 9.71 9.36 -39.50
N ILE A 561 9.87 8.09 -39.09
CA ILE A 561 10.21 7.75 -37.71
C ILE A 561 11.73 7.72 -37.58
N THR A 562 12.25 8.48 -36.61
CA THR A 562 13.68 8.56 -36.34
C THR A 562 13.95 8.54 -34.84
N THR A 563 15.20 8.29 -34.47
CA THR A 563 15.66 8.30 -33.08
C THR A 563 16.76 9.32 -32.89
N GLN A 564 16.74 10.02 -31.77
CA GLN A 564 17.80 10.96 -31.44
C GLN A 564 18.11 10.99 -29.95
N ARG A 565 19.40 11.06 -29.63
CA ARG A 565 19.91 11.12 -28.26
C ARG A 565 19.26 12.25 -27.46
N LEU A 566 18.68 11.89 -26.32
CA LEU A 566 17.93 12.78 -25.44
C LEU A 566 18.82 13.89 -24.87
N ASP A 567 20.07 13.57 -24.54
CA ASP A 567 21.04 14.54 -24.02
C ASP A 567 21.46 15.61 -25.05
N ARG A 568 21.17 15.36 -26.34
CA ARG A 568 21.47 16.26 -27.47
C ARG A 568 20.26 17.07 -27.94
N LEU A 569 19.12 16.92 -27.29
CA LEU A 569 17.87 17.60 -27.63
C LEU A 569 17.46 18.59 -26.54
N HIS A 570 16.98 19.75 -27.00
CA HIS A 570 16.34 20.77 -26.19
C HIS A 570 14.87 20.90 -26.58
N LEU A 571 13.95 20.70 -25.63
CA LEU A 571 12.53 20.91 -25.85
C LEU A 571 12.21 22.41 -25.80
N ARG A 572 11.97 23.03 -26.97
CA ARG A 572 11.59 24.44 -27.05
C ARG A 572 10.15 24.68 -26.61
N LYS A 573 9.23 23.89 -27.16
CA LYS A 573 7.79 24.11 -26.98
C LYS A 573 7.01 22.81 -27.10
N VAL A 574 5.98 22.68 -26.26
CA VAL A 574 4.89 21.72 -26.46
C VAL A 574 3.75 22.49 -27.10
N VAL A 575 3.32 22.07 -28.29
CA VAL A 575 2.29 22.76 -29.07
C VAL A 575 0.92 22.24 -28.61
N THR A 576 0.34 22.94 -27.63
CA THR A 576 -0.98 22.59 -27.05
C THR A 576 -2.16 23.26 -27.76
N GLN A 577 -1.89 24.19 -28.69
CA GLN A 577 -2.91 24.94 -29.45
C GLN A 577 -3.42 24.19 -30.69
N VAL A 578 -2.81 23.05 -31.03
CA VAL A 578 -3.22 22.16 -32.12
C VAL A 578 -3.81 20.91 -31.48
N ALA A 579 -4.81 20.31 -32.13
CA ALA A 579 -5.40 19.07 -31.66
C ALA A 579 -4.30 17.99 -31.48
N PRO A 580 -4.35 17.19 -30.39
CA PRO A 580 -3.43 16.09 -30.18
C PRO A 580 -3.56 15.04 -31.28
N LEU A 581 -2.50 14.25 -31.47
CA LEU A 581 -2.51 13.12 -32.38
C LEU A 581 -3.65 12.16 -32.02
N GLY A 582 -4.54 11.91 -32.97
CA GLY A 582 -5.71 11.03 -32.80
C GLY A 582 -5.30 9.63 -32.35
N LYS A 583 -6.17 8.97 -31.57
CA LYS A 583 -5.88 7.64 -31.00
C LYS A 583 -5.49 6.61 -32.06
N GLU A 584 -6.18 6.61 -33.20
CA GLU A 584 -5.93 5.68 -34.31
C GLU A 584 -4.56 5.90 -34.96
N HIS A 585 -4.22 7.14 -35.31
CA HIS A 585 -2.91 7.49 -35.86
C HIS A 585 -1.80 7.13 -34.88
N ARG A 586 -1.98 7.40 -33.58
CA ARG A 586 -1.00 7.04 -32.54
C ARG A 586 -0.74 5.54 -32.48
N GLN A 587 -1.80 4.73 -32.57
CA GLN A 587 -1.68 3.27 -32.58
C GLN A 587 -0.96 2.78 -33.86
N GLN A 588 -1.20 3.41 -35.00
CA GLN A 588 -0.52 3.10 -36.26
C GLN A 588 0.98 3.46 -36.20
N SER A 589 1.32 4.65 -35.71
CA SER A 589 2.72 5.09 -35.53
C SER A 589 3.47 4.19 -34.56
N TRP A 590 2.80 3.73 -33.50
CA TRP A 590 3.40 2.82 -32.51
C TRP A 590 3.64 1.42 -33.08
N LYS A 591 2.65 0.82 -33.74
CA LYS A 591 2.82 -0.46 -34.46
C LYS A 591 3.94 -0.38 -35.50
N ARG A 592 4.07 0.76 -36.18
CA ARG A 592 5.16 1.00 -37.14
C ARG A 592 6.52 1.08 -36.44
N LEU A 593 6.62 1.76 -35.30
CA LEU A 593 7.84 1.81 -34.49
C LEU A 593 8.27 0.42 -34.00
N GLU A 594 7.34 -0.40 -33.50
CA GLU A 594 7.62 -1.79 -33.08
C GLU A 594 8.17 -2.62 -34.24
N ARG A 595 7.49 -2.58 -35.40
CA ARG A 595 7.99 -3.27 -36.61
C ARG A 595 9.38 -2.80 -37.02
N LEU A 596 9.67 -1.50 -36.93
CA LEU A 596 11.00 -0.98 -37.23
C LEU A 596 12.06 -1.47 -36.24
N LEU A 597 11.75 -1.53 -34.95
CA LEU A 597 12.64 -2.06 -33.92
C LEU A 597 12.97 -3.54 -34.17
N ASP A 598 11.95 -4.34 -34.48
CA ASP A 598 12.09 -5.77 -34.74
C ASP A 598 12.96 -6.04 -35.97
N TYR A 599 12.60 -5.46 -37.13
CA TYR A 599 13.31 -5.74 -38.39
C TYR A 599 14.71 -5.11 -38.46
N CYS A 600 14.95 -3.98 -37.77
CA CYS A 600 16.27 -3.35 -37.78
C CYS A 600 17.20 -3.94 -36.70
N GLY A 601 16.67 -4.55 -35.64
CA GLY A 601 17.47 -5.08 -34.50
C GLY A 601 18.29 -4.01 -33.77
N GLY A 602 17.85 -2.75 -33.85
CA GLY A 602 18.54 -1.57 -33.36
C GLY A 602 17.71 -0.29 -33.56
N ILE A 603 18.26 0.86 -33.16
CA ILE A 603 17.56 2.15 -33.20
C ILE A 603 17.72 2.94 -34.51
N PHE A 604 18.37 2.35 -35.51
CA PHE A 604 18.58 2.97 -36.82
C PHE A 604 17.52 2.50 -37.82
N PHE A 605 16.53 3.34 -38.07
CA PHE A 605 15.35 3.00 -38.90
C PHE A 605 15.46 3.43 -40.37
N GLY A 606 16.65 3.82 -40.83
CA GLY A 606 16.84 4.40 -42.16
C GLY A 606 16.45 5.88 -42.23
N ARG A 607 16.61 6.48 -43.42
CA ARG A 607 16.37 7.91 -43.68
C ARG A 607 15.32 8.17 -44.76
N ASP A 608 14.68 7.11 -45.23
CA ASP A 608 13.69 7.15 -46.30
C ASP A 608 12.32 6.73 -45.75
N ARG A 609 11.36 7.64 -45.83
CA ARG A 609 10.01 7.44 -45.31
C ARG A 609 9.25 6.39 -46.09
N ASP A 610 9.33 6.41 -47.42
CA ASP A 610 8.56 5.53 -48.27
C ASP A 610 9.09 4.09 -48.15
N ALA A 611 10.40 3.95 -47.93
CA ALA A 611 11.02 2.67 -47.59
C ALA A 611 10.54 2.14 -46.22
N GLN A 612 10.42 2.99 -45.19
CA GLN A 612 9.84 2.60 -43.88
C GLN A 612 8.39 2.14 -44.01
N LEU A 613 7.56 2.87 -44.78
CA LEU A 613 6.17 2.52 -45.02
C LEU A 613 6.04 1.20 -45.78
N THR A 614 6.92 0.95 -46.75
CA THR A 614 6.97 -0.29 -47.53
C THR A 614 7.32 -1.48 -46.63
N LEU A 615 8.34 -1.36 -45.78
CA LEU A 615 8.72 -2.40 -44.81
C LEU A 615 7.61 -2.67 -43.79
N CYS A 616 6.89 -1.63 -43.37
CA CYS A 616 5.82 -1.75 -42.39
C CYS A 616 4.45 -2.02 -43.02
N SER A 617 4.38 -2.33 -44.32
CA SER A 617 3.16 -2.75 -45.00
C SER A 617 2.62 -4.07 -44.40
N ASP A 618 1.30 -4.25 -44.42
CA ASP A 618 0.68 -5.53 -44.05
C ASP A 618 0.86 -6.60 -45.15
N ASP A 619 1.19 -6.19 -46.37
CA ASP A 619 1.51 -7.10 -47.48
C ASP A 619 2.94 -7.68 -47.37
N GLU A 620 3.04 -9.01 -47.35
CA GLU A 620 4.30 -9.71 -47.11
C GLU A 620 5.29 -9.57 -48.27
N ASP A 621 4.82 -9.59 -49.52
CA ASP A 621 5.68 -9.47 -50.71
C ASP A 621 6.25 -8.05 -50.82
N THR A 622 5.42 -7.04 -50.58
CA THR A 622 5.83 -5.63 -50.51
C THR A 622 6.90 -5.43 -49.43
N ARG A 623 6.69 -6.01 -48.23
CA ARG A 623 7.66 -5.92 -47.13
C ARG A 623 8.99 -6.62 -47.46
N ARG A 624 8.94 -7.82 -48.02
CA ARG A 624 10.14 -8.59 -48.41
C ARG A 624 11.00 -7.87 -49.44
N SER A 625 10.41 -7.01 -50.28
CA SER A 625 11.16 -6.21 -51.26
C SER A 625 12.18 -5.25 -50.63
N GLN A 626 12.02 -4.89 -49.35
CA GLN A 626 12.94 -4.02 -48.62
C GLN A 626 14.06 -4.78 -47.90
N LEU A 627 13.96 -6.11 -47.84
CA LEU A 627 14.92 -6.96 -47.14
C LEU A 627 16.04 -7.40 -48.08
N VAL A 628 17.27 -7.37 -47.56
CA VAL A 628 18.49 -7.82 -48.20
C VAL A 628 19.09 -8.91 -47.34
N LYS A 629 19.48 -10.01 -47.97
CA LYS A 629 20.13 -11.12 -47.32
C LYS A 629 21.56 -10.75 -46.93
N LEU A 630 21.85 -10.83 -45.64
CA LEU A 630 23.19 -10.86 -45.07
C LEU A 630 23.55 -12.31 -44.77
N ARG A 631 24.55 -12.85 -45.49
CA ARG A 631 25.05 -14.21 -45.31
C ARG A 631 26.52 -14.18 -44.92
N PHE A 632 26.86 -14.93 -43.88
CA PHE A 632 28.23 -15.13 -43.46
C PHE A 632 28.42 -16.52 -42.87
N ARG A 633 29.68 -16.96 -42.82
CA ARG A 633 30.10 -18.21 -42.17
C ARG A 633 30.91 -17.88 -40.93
N CYS A 634 30.84 -18.74 -39.92
CA CYS A 634 31.46 -18.46 -38.63
C CYS A 634 32.13 -19.71 -38.02
N GLU A 635 33.09 -19.47 -37.14
CA GLU A 635 33.73 -20.52 -36.35
C GLU A 635 32.79 -21.08 -35.26
N GLY A 636 33.11 -22.24 -34.71
CA GLY A 636 32.26 -22.92 -33.73
C GLY A 636 31.99 -22.13 -32.44
N TRP A 637 32.93 -21.28 -31.98
CA TRP A 637 32.70 -20.45 -30.79
C TRP A 637 31.77 -19.27 -31.08
N VAL A 638 31.91 -18.63 -32.25
CA VAL A 638 31.02 -17.56 -32.71
C VAL A 638 29.61 -18.12 -32.93
N PHE A 639 29.50 -19.29 -33.56
CA PHE A 639 28.21 -19.94 -33.79
C PHE A 639 27.47 -20.27 -32.48
N LYS A 640 28.20 -20.76 -31.45
CA LYS A 640 27.63 -20.97 -30.11
C LYS A 640 27.09 -19.68 -29.51
N PHE A 641 27.84 -18.59 -29.61
CA PHE A 641 27.42 -17.27 -29.12
C PHE A 641 26.19 -16.74 -29.86
N LEU A 642 26.15 -16.84 -31.20
CA LEU A 642 25.00 -16.39 -32.01
C LEU A 642 23.73 -17.18 -31.70
N ARG A 643 23.85 -18.48 -31.41
CA ARG A 643 22.72 -19.34 -31.01
C ARG A 643 22.14 -18.98 -29.63
N GLU A 644 22.90 -18.30 -28.79
CA GLU A 644 22.41 -17.82 -27.49
C GLU A 644 21.61 -16.51 -27.61
N GLY A 645 21.75 -15.78 -28.73
CA GLY A 645 21.09 -14.50 -28.99
C GLY A 645 20.02 -14.55 -30.09
N VAL A 646 19.23 -15.62 -30.15
CA VAL A 646 18.22 -15.86 -31.22
C VAL A 646 17.09 -14.82 -31.28
N ASP A 647 16.85 -14.07 -30.20
CA ASP A 647 15.76 -13.08 -30.12
C ASP A 647 16.13 -11.71 -30.70
N ARG A 648 17.34 -11.54 -31.25
CA ARG A 648 17.81 -10.24 -31.78
C ARG A 648 17.07 -9.79 -33.05
N PHE A 649 16.58 -10.74 -33.85
CA PHE A 649 15.83 -10.49 -35.06
C PHE A 649 14.64 -11.47 -35.13
N PRO A 650 13.53 -11.12 -35.82
CA PRO A 650 12.39 -12.01 -35.98
C PRO A 650 12.81 -13.38 -36.52
N LEU A 651 12.21 -14.45 -35.98
CA LEU A 651 12.58 -15.81 -36.36
C LEU A 651 12.46 -16.02 -37.86
N GLU A 652 11.42 -15.49 -38.51
CA GLU A 652 11.25 -15.58 -39.97
C GLU A 652 12.40 -14.97 -40.80
N CYS A 653 13.17 -14.05 -40.21
CA CYS A 653 14.30 -13.38 -40.84
C CYS A 653 15.65 -14.01 -40.50
N THR A 654 15.68 -15.08 -39.70
CA THR A 654 16.92 -15.74 -39.25
C THR A 654 16.99 -17.19 -39.72
N ARG A 655 18.15 -17.60 -40.25
CA ARG A 655 18.44 -19.01 -40.59
C ARG A 655 19.82 -19.40 -40.08
N PHE A 656 19.89 -20.50 -39.35
CA PHE A 656 21.13 -21.01 -38.78
C PHE A 656 21.58 -22.31 -39.44
N SER A 657 22.87 -22.62 -39.34
CA SER A 657 23.45 -23.92 -39.69
C SER A 657 22.87 -25.05 -38.86
N LYS A 658 22.72 -26.21 -39.47
CA LYS A 658 22.61 -27.49 -38.76
C LYS A 658 23.94 -27.82 -38.07
N PRO A 659 23.92 -28.59 -36.97
CA PRO A 659 25.13 -29.02 -36.29
C PRO A 659 25.95 -29.96 -37.19
N LEU A 660 27.26 -29.95 -37.00
CA LEU A 660 28.14 -30.96 -37.56
C LEU A 660 27.97 -32.29 -36.81
N PRO A 661 28.23 -33.45 -37.45
CA PRO A 661 28.19 -34.75 -36.78
C PRO A 661 29.14 -34.87 -35.57
N SER A 662 30.20 -34.06 -35.55
CA SER A 662 31.19 -34.01 -34.47
C SER A 662 30.79 -33.12 -33.28
N ASP A 663 29.67 -32.39 -33.36
CA ASP A 663 29.26 -31.46 -32.32
C ASP A 663 28.65 -32.16 -31.10
N THR A 664 29.18 -31.86 -29.92
CA THR A 664 28.76 -32.48 -28.64
C THR A 664 27.83 -31.58 -27.82
N TRP A 665 27.15 -30.63 -28.44
CA TRP A 665 26.40 -29.59 -27.73
C TRP A 665 25.04 -30.09 -27.25
N THR A 666 24.62 -29.68 -26.05
CA THR A 666 23.30 -30.01 -25.49
C THR A 666 22.18 -29.41 -26.35
N HIS A 667 21.29 -30.27 -26.86
CA HIS A 667 20.18 -29.91 -27.73
C HIS A 667 19.14 -29.03 -27.01
N ARG A 668 19.34 -27.71 -26.97
CA ARG A 668 18.18 -26.79 -27.02
C ARG A 668 17.55 -26.96 -28.40
N LYS A 669 16.22 -26.96 -28.51
CA LYS A 669 15.51 -26.95 -29.80
C LYS A 669 16.13 -25.84 -30.67
N MET A 670 16.89 -26.21 -31.72
CA MET A 670 17.44 -25.21 -32.63
C MET A 670 16.28 -24.66 -33.45
N ILE A 671 15.96 -23.40 -33.21
CA ILE A 671 14.92 -22.69 -33.96
C ILE A 671 15.53 -22.28 -35.30
N ASN A 672 14.85 -22.60 -36.42
CA ASN A 672 15.24 -22.26 -37.79
C ASN A 672 16.64 -22.73 -38.29
N ALA A 673 17.09 -23.91 -37.85
CA ALA A 673 18.28 -24.58 -38.40
C ALA A 673 18.00 -25.20 -39.78
N THR A 674 18.15 -24.42 -40.84
CA THR A 674 17.82 -24.81 -42.23
C THR A 674 19.02 -24.90 -43.16
N LEU A 675 20.17 -24.35 -42.77
CA LEU A 675 21.38 -24.30 -43.61
C LEU A 675 22.28 -25.52 -43.34
N GLU A 676 22.94 -26.05 -44.38
CA GLU A 676 23.88 -27.16 -44.23
C GLU A 676 25.28 -26.66 -43.83
N PRO A 677 25.95 -27.30 -42.85
CA PRO A 677 27.33 -26.96 -42.49
C PRO A 677 28.33 -27.40 -43.57
N ILE A 678 29.50 -26.77 -43.58
CA ILE A 678 30.59 -27.06 -44.53
C ILE A 678 31.69 -27.84 -43.82
N GLU A 679 31.73 -29.16 -44.01
CA GLU A 679 32.76 -30.01 -43.41
C GLU A 679 34.17 -29.70 -43.94
N GLY A 680 35.14 -29.57 -43.03
CA GLY A 680 36.55 -29.31 -43.36
C GLY A 680 36.91 -27.84 -43.63
N ASP A 681 35.96 -26.92 -43.57
CA ASP A 681 36.22 -25.47 -43.64
C ASP A 681 36.57 -24.88 -42.26
N SER A 682 37.38 -23.82 -42.21
CA SER A 682 37.69 -23.10 -40.97
C SER A 682 36.47 -22.42 -40.35
N HIS A 683 35.48 -22.08 -41.18
CA HIS A 683 34.21 -21.46 -40.80
C HIS A 683 33.05 -22.35 -41.28
N PRO A 684 32.79 -23.47 -40.60
CA PRO A 684 31.85 -24.48 -41.10
C PRO A 684 30.38 -24.11 -40.92
N TYR A 685 30.05 -23.09 -40.11
CA TYR A 685 28.65 -22.76 -39.77
C TYR A 685 28.14 -21.52 -40.51
N PRO A 686 27.30 -21.67 -41.56
CA PRO A 686 26.62 -20.55 -42.20
C PRO A 686 25.47 -19.98 -41.36
N VAL A 687 25.28 -18.67 -41.47
CA VAL A 687 24.18 -17.90 -40.85
C VAL A 687 23.64 -16.91 -41.87
N GLU A 688 22.31 -16.78 -41.95
CA GLU A 688 21.62 -15.79 -42.78
C GLU A 688 20.68 -14.92 -41.97
N PHE A 689 20.73 -13.61 -42.23
CA PHE A 689 19.77 -12.62 -41.74
C PHE A 689 19.16 -11.85 -42.91
N ASP A 690 17.84 -11.79 -42.97
CA ASP A 690 17.13 -10.92 -43.92
C ASP A 690 16.86 -9.57 -43.24
N LEU A 691 17.64 -8.54 -43.59
CA LEU A 691 17.64 -7.24 -42.92
C LEU A 691 17.26 -6.12 -43.90
N PRO A 692 16.67 -5.01 -43.43
CA PRO A 692 16.41 -3.87 -44.30
C PRO A 692 17.68 -3.38 -44.99
N GLY A 693 17.60 -3.06 -46.28
CA GLY A 693 18.78 -2.67 -47.07
C GLY A 693 19.54 -1.46 -46.49
N TRP A 694 18.82 -0.54 -45.84
CA TRP A 694 19.44 0.59 -45.14
C TRP A 694 20.18 0.21 -43.87
N THR A 695 19.84 -0.91 -43.22
CA THR A 695 20.51 -1.38 -42.00
C THR A 695 21.91 -1.90 -42.35
N ILE A 696 22.05 -2.60 -43.48
CA ILE A 696 23.35 -3.06 -43.99
C ILE A 696 24.16 -1.87 -44.56
N GLY A 697 23.49 -1.02 -45.35
CA GLY A 697 24.07 0.17 -45.99
C GLY A 697 24.95 -0.15 -47.21
N THR A 698 24.66 0.45 -48.36
CA THR A 698 25.39 0.26 -49.62
C THR A 698 26.48 1.32 -49.88
N GLY A 699 26.48 2.44 -49.14
CA GLY A 699 27.47 3.54 -49.25
C GLY A 699 28.48 3.60 -48.10
N LEU A 700 29.59 4.33 -48.30
CA LEU A 700 30.69 4.47 -47.31
C LEU A 700 30.23 5.04 -45.95
N LYS A 701 29.16 5.85 -45.94
CA LYS A 701 28.64 6.58 -44.77
C LYS A 701 27.24 6.14 -44.32
N ASP A 702 26.68 5.11 -44.96
CA ASP A 702 25.32 4.61 -44.70
C ASP A 702 25.34 3.27 -43.95
N GLY A 703 24.24 2.87 -43.31
CA GLY A 703 24.14 1.60 -42.56
C GLY A 703 24.26 1.76 -41.04
N ASP A 704 23.62 0.85 -40.30
CA ASP A 704 23.67 0.82 -38.84
C ASP A 704 25.11 0.61 -38.35
N VAL A 705 25.55 1.48 -37.45
CA VAL A 705 26.89 1.44 -36.86
C VAL A 705 26.99 0.31 -35.85
N ASP A 706 25.91 -0.01 -35.15
CA ASP A 706 25.94 -1.03 -34.10
C ASP A 706 25.92 -2.45 -34.68
N LEU A 707 25.15 -2.70 -35.76
CA LEU A 707 25.29 -3.93 -36.54
C LEU A 707 26.73 -4.15 -37.02
N LYS A 708 27.39 -3.10 -37.53
CA LYS A 708 28.78 -3.18 -38.00
C LYS A 708 29.75 -3.48 -36.87
N ARG A 709 29.67 -2.76 -35.75
CA ARG A 709 30.51 -2.99 -34.57
C ARG A 709 30.35 -4.40 -34.04
N TRP A 710 29.12 -4.90 -34.00
CA TRP A 710 28.83 -6.25 -33.57
C TRP A 710 29.45 -7.30 -34.48
N LEU A 711 29.22 -7.23 -35.80
CA LEU A 711 29.74 -8.23 -36.73
C LEU A 711 31.26 -8.14 -36.89
N PHE A 712 31.81 -6.93 -37.04
CA PHE A 712 33.25 -6.75 -37.21
C PHE A 712 34.02 -7.04 -35.92
N GLY A 713 33.38 -6.94 -34.75
CA GLY A 713 33.98 -7.29 -33.47
C GLY A 713 34.27 -8.78 -33.28
N PHE A 714 33.82 -9.66 -34.18
CA PHE A 714 34.24 -11.06 -34.21
C PHE A 714 35.55 -11.28 -34.96
N ASP A 715 36.17 -10.22 -35.50
CA ASP A 715 37.45 -10.22 -36.21
C ASP A 715 37.55 -11.36 -37.22
N ASP A 716 38.54 -12.25 -37.14
CA ASP A 716 38.78 -13.35 -38.06
C ASP A 716 37.79 -14.51 -37.91
N GLY A 717 36.98 -14.56 -36.84
CA GLY A 717 36.02 -15.64 -36.58
C GLY A 717 34.76 -15.66 -37.46
N ILE A 718 34.62 -14.71 -38.38
CA ILE A 718 33.54 -14.68 -39.39
C ILE A 718 34.04 -14.37 -40.80
N VAL A 719 33.42 -14.97 -41.81
CA VAL A 719 33.64 -14.73 -43.24
C VAL A 719 32.32 -14.28 -43.87
N ILE A 720 32.24 -13.02 -44.31
CA ILE A 720 31.05 -12.46 -44.93
C ILE A 720 31.01 -12.87 -46.41
N GLU A 721 29.87 -13.40 -46.87
CA GLU A 721 29.68 -13.87 -48.25
C GLU A 721 28.79 -12.90 -49.03
N GLU A 722 27.67 -12.48 -48.46
CA GLU A 722 26.69 -11.60 -49.10
C GLU A 722 26.11 -10.58 -48.09
N PRO A 723 25.75 -9.36 -48.52
CA PRO A 723 25.95 -8.81 -49.86
C PRO A 723 27.39 -8.36 -50.10
N ARG A 724 27.89 -8.47 -51.34
CA ARG A 724 29.27 -8.11 -51.72
C ARG A 724 29.68 -6.70 -51.28
N ALA A 725 28.76 -5.75 -51.33
CA ALA A 725 29.00 -4.37 -50.88
C ALA A 725 29.42 -4.29 -49.40
N PHE A 726 28.87 -5.15 -48.53
CA PHE A 726 29.20 -5.20 -47.11
C PHE A 726 30.58 -5.85 -46.88
N LEU A 727 30.92 -6.88 -47.66
CA LEU A 727 32.25 -7.49 -47.68
C LEU A 727 33.34 -6.50 -48.12
N GLU A 728 33.16 -5.81 -49.24
CA GLU A 728 34.09 -4.80 -49.75
C GLU A 728 34.36 -3.68 -48.74
N ARG A 729 33.36 -3.38 -47.90
CA ARG A 729 33.49 -2.39 -46.84
C ARG A 729 34.35 -2.90 -45.68
N ARG A 730 34.16 -4.14 -45.24
CA ARG A 730 35.02 -4.75 -44.21
C ARG A 730 36.47 -4.77 -44.67
N LEU A 731 36.71 -5.15 -45.93
CA LEU A 731 38.05 -5.13 -46.53
C LEU A 731 38.66 -3.72 -46.55
N ARG A 732 37.91 -2.70 -46.96
CA ARG A 732 38.38 -1.29 -46.92
C ARG A 732 38.66 -0.81 -45.49
N SER A 733 37.82 -1.16 -44.52
CA SER A 733 38.05 -0.81 -43.11
C SER A 733 39.33 -1.47 -42.58
N ALA A 734 39.57 -2.74 -42.91
CA ALA A 734 40.79 -3.44 -42.55
C ALA A 734 42.04 -2.83 -43.22
N GLN A 735 41.94 -2.46 -44.50
CA GLN A 735 43.01 -1.75 -45.22
C GLN A 735 43.32 -0.38 -44.62
N GLU A 736 42.30 0.37 -44.17
CA GLU A 736 42.49 1.67 -43.53
C GLU A 736 43.13 1.54 -42.14
N VAL A 737 42.71 0.55 -41.34
CA VAL A 737 43.37 0.22 -40.07
C VAL A 737 44.83 -0.15 -40.32
N LEU A 738 45.11 -0.98 -41.34
CA LEU A 738 46.47 -1.30 -41.78
C LEU A 738 47.22 -0.08 -42.33
N ARG A 739 46.55 0.91 -42.91
CA ARG A 739 47.19 2.15 -43.38
C ARG A 739 47.57 3.07 -42.22
N VAL A 740 46.69 3.21 -41.23
CA VAL A 740 46.88 4.05 -40.04
C VAL A 740 47.91 3.44 -39.09
N HIS A 741 47.87 2.12 -38.89
CA HIS A 741 48.74 1.41 -37.95
C HIS A 741 49.90 0.67 -38.61
N GLY A 742 49.86 0.39 -39.91
CA GLY A 742 50.94 -0.31 -40.62
C GLY A 742 52.16 0.56 -40.91
N ALA A 743 52.11 1.86 -40.62
CA ALA A 743 53.31 2.71 -40.55
C ALA A 743 54.13 2.48 -39.25
N TYR A 744 53.62 1.69 -38.30
CA TYR A 744 54.33 1.29 -37.08
C TYR A 744 55.10 -0.04 -37.22
N HIS A 745 55.22 -0.56 -38.45
CA HIS A 745 55.99 -1.77 -38.77
C HIS A 745 57.15 -1.49 -39.72
#